data_AF-I6ANW0-F1
#
_entry.id   AF-I6ANW0-F1
#
_cell.length_a   1.000
_cell.length_b   1.000
_cell.length_c   1.000
_cell.angle_alpha   90.00
_cell.angle_beta   90.00
_cell.angle_gamma   90.00
#
_symmetry.space_group_name_H-M   'P 1'
#
loop_
_entity.id
_entity.type
_entity.pdbx_description
1 polymer ?
#
loop_
_entity_poly.entity_id
_entity_poly.type
_entity_poly.pdbx_seq_one_letter_code
_entity_poly.pdbx_strand_id
1 'polypeptide(L)'
;MSKKIQANRPFVVQSHRGAGHMSTDNTREAFELGWSLGTIPEADVRTTSDGVLVAFHDNTLARVIAEARTDPALAAKSVADITWAELSRMDAGKWKGPGFSGHRVPRLDEIFSQMSGNPGRELYLDFKDTSPETLARAVKSAGASHQVILASSDYALLRRWRELCGEGARTLYWMGTWGDPDETPLKNRFREMRDRGFESITQVQVHASLRLPLDKITRDSVDPFTPSDAFFREAAAELRGHGILFQSLPWGGASEAVYLKLMDLGVESFATDHPDVTLRAMKTWAPPEPAEPAFSSPGPMSPDEALAKADETQALVIGEDVLAQAPALFVERFGARTPAIVIADPHTFGAAGRTVDAALRSAGMRCMTAFVFDNDVYANYDYVDKLKAALRTADHAAEARVVPVAVGSGTINDLTKLASRLCERPYMAVATAASMDGYTAFGSSITRDGLKQTFSCPAPRAVLADVAVIAKAPPFLGAAGYADLLAKITAGADWLVADALGVEPMDGPAWRIVQGGLRNALANPAGIAAGDHEAVRQLTEGLMLGGFAMQSVKNSRPASGAEHQFSHLWDMQHHEYEGTTPSHGFKVGIATLAITALYEWLLDHWNPAQLDIDACCAAWPESAEAAAEAGGAPDARWWNNELTILAGTELAAKWISPEALRAQLQRLLEVWPELRVKLRGQLLSFTGIRRRLREAGAPHEPEQIGITRERLRVAFVQAQTIRRRFTVLDLALRTRTLMPALEYLFGPDGCWPASSTAPRSEAVSV
;
A
#
# COMPACT_ATOMS: atom_id res chain seq x y z
N MET A 1 -17.00 -29.42 1.60
CA MET A 1 -15.95 -28.90 0.69
C MET A 1 -16.20 -27.41 0.49
N SER A 2 -15.61 -26.58 1.33
CA SER A 2 -15.81 -25.13 1.27
C SER A 2 -14.92 -24.54 0.18
N LYS A 3 -15.54 -23.97 -0.86
CA LYS A 3 -14.85 -23.37 -2.00
C LYS A 3 -14.05 -22.17 -1.49
N LYS A 4 -12.72 -22.23 -1.70
CA LYS A 4 -11.77 -21.12 -1.54
C LYS A 4 -12.35 -19.86 -2.20
N ILE A 5 -12.48 -18.77 -1.44
CA ILE A 5 -12.75 -17.44 -2.00
C ILE A 5 -11.46 -17.02 -2.70
N GLN A 6 -11.49 -17.04 -4.04
CA GLN A 6 -10.36 -16.76 -4.93
C GLN A 6 -10.21 -15.24 -5.06
N ALA A 7 -9.19 -14.65 -4.41
CA ALA A 7 -8.96 -13.20 -4.37
C ALA A 7 -8.18 -12.63 -5.57
N ASN A 8 -8.03 -13.37 -6.67
CA ASN A 8 -7.42 -12.83 -7.89
C ASN A 8 -8.00 -13.49 -9.14
N ARG A 9 -9.21 -13.06 -9.55
CA ARG A 9 -9.64 -13.27 -10.93
C ARG A 9 -9.09 -12.10 -11.75
N PRO A 10 -8.38 -12.33 -12.87
CA PRO A 10 -8.18 -11.26 -13.84
C PRO A 10 -9.58 -10.76 -14.21
N PHE A 11 -9.81 -9.47 -14.06
CA PHE A 11 -11.07 -8.87 -14.47
C PHE A 11 -11.37 -9.26 -15.92
N VAL A 12 -12.64 -9.60 -16.19
CA VAL A 12 -13.08 -10.01 -17.53
C VAL A 12 -13.67 -8.82 -18.26
N VAL A 13 -13.16 -8.51 -19.45
CA VAL A 13 -13.74 -7.47 -20.33
C VAL A 13 -14.45 -8.13 -21.50
N GLN A 14 -15.71 -7.77 -21.69
CA GLN A 14 -16.50 -8.11 -22.86
C GLN A 14 -16.59 -6.88 -23.77
N SER A 15 -16.05 -6.99 -24.98
CA SER A 15 -16.05 -5.90 -25.95
C SER A 15 -17.34 -5.98 -26.79
N HIS A 16 -18.16 -4.94 -26.66
CA HIS A 16 -19.45 -4.86 -27.32
C HIS A 16 -19.24 -4.83 -28.85
N ARG A 17 -20.08 -5.57 -29.58
CA ARG A 17 -20.07 -5.74 -31.05
C ARG A 17 -18.72 -6.13 -31.65
N GLY A 18 -17.88 -6.83 -30.90
CA GLY A 18 -16.57 -7.33 -31.33
C GLY A 18 -15.38 -6.56 -30.74
N ALA A 19 -15.27 -5.25 -30.99
CA ALA A 19 -14.19 -4.43 -30.43
C ALA A 19 -14.65 -2.99 -30.09
N GLY A 20 -15.95 -2.80 -29.88
CA GLY A 20 -16.57 -1.51 -29.63
C GLY A 20 -16.21 -0.49 -30.71
N HIS A 21 -15.85 0.72 -30.29
CA HIS A 21 -15.51 1.79 -31.22
C HIS A 21 -14.20 1.57 -31.99
N MET A 22 -13.33 0.65 -31.57
CA MET A 22 -12.00 0.44 -32.15
C MET A 22 -12.04 -0.27 -33.52
N SER A 23 -13.16 -0.92 -33.86
CA SER A 23 -13.36 -1.57 -35.15
C SER A 23 -14.81 -1.41 -35.63
N THR A 24 -15.19 -2.18 -36.65
CA THR A 24 -16.54 -2.27 -37.22
C THR A 24 -17.38 -3.32 -36.52
N ASP A 25 -18.64 -3.00 -36.24
CA ASP A 25 -19.58 -3.87 -35.54
C ASP A 25 -19.68 -5.28 -36.18
N ASN A 26 -19.48 -6.33 -35.37
CA ASN A 26 -19.70 -7.74 -35.71
C ASN A 26 -19.01 -8.22 -37.00
N THR A 27 -17.79 -7.79 -37.26
CA THR A 27 -16.98 -8.22 -38.42
C THR A 27 -15.84 -9.13 -37.99
N ARG A 28 -15.30 -9.96 -38.90
CA ARG A 28 -14.16 -10.86 -38.58
C ARG A 28 -12.97 -10.12 -37.98
N GLU A 29 -12.71 -8.94 -38.50
CA GLU A 29 -11.63 -8.05 -38.08
C GLU A 29 -11.87 -7.49 -36.67
N ALA A 30 -13.13 -7.23 -36.29
CA ALA A 30 -13.46 -6.82 -34.94
C ALA A 30 -13.32 -7.95 -33.92
N PHE A 31 -13.73 -9.17 -34.27
CA PHE A 31 -13.51 -10.34 -33.40
C PHE A 31 -12.01 -10.59 -33.18
N GLU A 32 -11.22 -10.56 -34.25
CA GLU A 32 -9.77 -10.73 -34.16
C GLU A 32 -9.13 -9.64 -33.29
N LEU A 33 -9.54 -8.37 -33.45
CA LEU A 33 -9.08 -7.28 -32.60
C LEU A 33 -9.48 -7.50 -31.14
N GLY A 34 -10.73 -7.86 -30.86
CA GLY A 34 -11.22 -8.14 -29.51
C GLY A 34 -10.40 -9.20 -28.79
N TRP A 35 -10.12 -10.33 -29.46
CA TRP A 35 -9.25 -11.37 -28.92
C TRP A 35 -7.79 -10.91 -28.75
N SER A 36 -7.25 -10.13 -29.68
CA SER A 36 -5.87 -9.63 -29.57
C SER A 36 -5.66 -8.68 -28.38
N LEU A 37 -6.73 -8.01 -27.93
CA LEU A 37 -6.75 -7.17 -26.74
C LEU A 37 -6.93 -7.96 -25.43
N GLY A 38 -7.13 -9.28 -25.51
CA GLY A 38 -7.45 -10.12 -24.36
C GLY A 38 -8.88 -9.97 -23.84
N THR A 39 -9.80 -9.46 -24.69
CA THR A 39 -11.22 -9.31 -24.35
C THR A 39 -12.05 -10.48 -24.90
N ILE A 40 -13.28 -10.61 -24.42
CA ILE A 40 -14.29 -11.52 -24.94
C ILE A 40 -15.20 -10.72 -25.89
N PRO A 41 -15.02 -10.80 -27.22
CA PRO A 41 -15.88 -10.09 -28.15
C PRO A 41 -17.33 -10.59 -28.10
N GLU A 42 -18.26 -9.68 -28.35
CA GLU A 42 -19.67 -9.98 -28.59
C GLU A 42 -19.94 -10.35 -30.04
N ALA A 43 -20.74 -11.40 -30.26
CA ALA A 43 -21.47 -11.64 -31.49
C ALA A 43 -22.98 -11.49 -31.28
N ASP A 44 -23.59 -10.54 -31.97
CA ASP A 44 -25.05 -10.35 -32.01
C ASP A 44 -25.68 -11.36 -32.99
N VAL A 45 -26.32 -12.41 -32.48
CA VAL A 45 -26.73 -13.52 -33.34
C VAL A 45 -28.11 -13.27 -33.96
N ARG A 46 -28.14 -13.25 -35.30
CA ARG A 46 -29.36 -13.19 -36.11
C ARG A 46 -29.37 -14.29 -37.17
N THR A 47 -30.55 -14.54 -37.72
CA THR A 47 -30.76 -15.55 -38.77
C THR A 47 -31.23 -14.90 -40.06
N THR A 48 -30.58 -15.24 -41.16
CA THR A 48 -30.97 -14.83 -42.52
C THR A 48 -32.26 -15.54 -42.98
N SER A 49 -32.88 -15.05 -44.05
CA SER A 49 -34.14 -15.62 -44.59
C SER A 49 -34.01 -17.09 -45.02
N ASP A 50 -32.79 -17.53 -45.37
CA ASP A 50 -32.45 -18.90 -45.74
C ASP A 50 -31.84 -19.73 -44.59
N GLY A 51 -31.91 -19.24 -43.35
CA GLY A 51 -31.61 -20.01 -42.14
C GLY A 51 -30.14 -19.99 -41.69
N VAL A 52 -29.29 -19.14 -42.27
CA VAL A 52 -27.87 -19.01 -41.90
C VAL A 52 -27.71 -18.06 -40.72
N LEU A 53 -27.00 -18.50 -39.67
CA LEU A 53 -26.63 -17.70 -38.50
C LEU A 53 -25.50 -16.72 -38.85
N VAL A 54 -25.70 -15.44 -38.53
CA VAL A 54 -24.76 -14.35 -38.79
C VAL A 54 -24.62 -13.44 -37.56
N ALA A 55 -23.51 -12.71 -37.49
CA ALA A 55 -23.28 -11.72 -36.44
C ALA A 55 -23.69 -10.32 -36.92
N PHE A 56 -24.77 -9.75 -36.38
CA PHE A 56 -25.33 -8.46 -36.79
C PHE A 56 -26.20 -7.81 -35.70
N HIS A 57 -25.79 -6.65 -35.20
CA HIS A 57 -26.43 -5.99 -34.05
C HIS A 57 -27.81 -5.38 -34.37
N ASP A 58 -27.89 -4.53 -35.40
CA ASP A 58 -29.04 -3.65 -35.62
C ASP A 58 -30.29 -4.40 -36.10
N ASN A 59 -31.46 -3.82 -35.82
CA ASN A 59 -32.73 -4.36 -36.31
C ASN A 59 -32.89 -4.22 -37.83
N THR A 60 -32.19 -3.26 -38.44
CA THR A 60 -32.26 -2.97 -39.88
C THR A 60 -30.87 -2.80 -40.46
N LEU A 61 -30.75 -2.90 -41.79
CA LEU A 61 -29.47 -2.75 -42.50
C LEU A 61 -29.00 -1.29 -42.59
N ALA A 62 -29.86 -0.32 -42.23
CA ALA A 62 -29.70 1.11 -42.53
C ALA A 62 -28.37 1.74 -42.08
N ARG A 63 -27.86 1.40 -40.89
CA ARG A 63 -26.68 2.06 -40.31
C ARG A 63 -25.37 1.51 -40.86
N VAL A 64 -25.22 0.19 -40.85
CA VAL A 64 -23.91 -0.47 -41.01
C VAL A 64 -23.68 -1.02 -42.41
N ILE A 65 -24.73 -1.28 -43.20
CA ILE A 65 -24.57 -1.74 -44.58
C ILE A 65 -24.44 -0.54 -45.50
N ALA A 66 -23.30 -0.42 -46.18
CA ALA A 66 -22.99 0.73 -47.02
C ALA A 66 -24.00 0.92 -48.15
N GLU A 67 -24.41 -0.16 -48.78
CA GLU A 67 -25.38 -0.19 -49.88
C GLU A 67 -26.77 0.29 -49.41
N ALA A 68 -27.16 -0.06 -48.18
CA ALA A 68 -28.44 0.32 -47.59
C ALA A 68 -28.52 1.82 -47.30
N ARG A 69 -27.39 2.50 -47.10
CA ARG A 69 -27.37 3.97 -46.87
C ARG A 69 -27.80 4.78 -48.10
N THR A 70 -27.79 4.16 -49.27
CA THR A 70 -28.22 4.77 -50.55
C THR A 70 -29.48 4.15 -51.13
N ASP A 71 -30.01 3.10 -50.51
CA ASP A 71 -31.21 2.39 -50.95
C ASP A 71 -32.21 2.29 -49.77
N PRO A 72 -33.25 3.13 -49.74
CA PRO A 72 -34.26 3.11 -48.68
C PRO A 72 -35.01 1.78 -48.54
N ALA A 73 -35.19 1.03 -49.63
CA ALA A 73 -35.89 -0.26 -49.59
C ALA A 73 -35.00 -1.31 -48.91
N LEU A 74 -33.70 -1.29 -49.19
CA LEU A 74 -32.72 -2.14 -48.50
C LEU A 74 -32.51 -1.69 -47.04
N ALA A 75 -32.53 -0.39 -46.76
CA ALA A 75 -32.42 0.17 -45.41
C ALA A 75 -33.52 -0.31 -44.46
N ALA A 76 -34.74 -0.52 -44.97
CA ALA A 76 -35.87 -0.98 -44.18
C ALA A 76 -35.85 -2.49 -43.88
N LYS A 77 -35.02 -3.27 -44.59
CA LYS A 77 -34.91 -4.72 -44.37
C LYS A 77 -34.16 -5.03 -43.07
N SER A 78 -34.56 -6.11 -42.43
CA SER A 78 -33.82 -6.78 -41.37
C SER A 78 -32.96 -7.92 -41.96
N VAL A 79 -32.15 -8.57 -41.11
CA VAL A 79 -31.42 -9.77 -41.51
C VAL A 79 -32.37 -10.90 -41.92
N ALA A 80 -33.56 -11.00 -41.32
CA ALA A 80 -34.53 -12.05 -41.64
C ALA A 80 -35.18 -11.90 -43.03
N ASP A 81 -35.01 -10.74 -43.69
CA ASP A 81 -35.60 -10.43 -45.00
C ASP A 81 -34.62 -10.62 -46.18
N ILE A 82 -33.40 -11.10 -45.90
CA ILE A 82 -32.32 -11.22 -46.88
C ILE A 82 -31.62 -12.57 -46.78
N THR A 83 -31.23 -13.13 -47.93
CA THR A 83 -30.46 -14.38 -47.97
C THR A 83 -28.99 -14.15 -47.61
N TRP A 84 -28.30 -15.18 -47.13
CA TRP A 84 -26.86 -15.12 -46.91
C TRP A 84 -26.08 -14.75 -48.19
N ALA A 85 -26.48 -15.28 -49.35
CA ALA A 85 -25.81 -15.02 -50.61
C ALA A 85 -25.84 -13.53 -51.02
N GLU A 86 -26.89 -12.81 -50.63
CA GLU A 86 -27.00 -11.36 -50.83
C GLU A 86 -26.21 -10.60 -49.76
N LEU A 87 -26.41 -10.94 -48.47
CA LEU A 87 -25.80 -10.23 -47.34
C LEU A 87 -24.26 -10.32 -47.35
N SER A 88 -23.71 -11.49 -47.70
CA SER A 88 -22.26 -11.74 -47.73
C SER A 88 -21.47 -10.87 -48.71
N ARG A 89 -22.14 -10.26 -49.70
CA ARG A 89 -21.50 -9.39 -50.69
C ARG A 89 -21.45 -7.92 -50.25
N MET A 90 -22.29 -7.54 -49.30
CA MET A 90 -22.52 -6.16 -48.87
C MET A 90 -21.46 -5.67 -47.88
N ASP A 91 -21.10 -4.40 -47.98
CA ASP A 91 -20.04 -3.82 -47.15
C ASP A 91 -20.55 -3.39 -45.78
N ALA A 92 -20.01 -4.02 -44.74
CA ALA A 92 -20.36 -3.78 -43.34
C ALA A 92 -19.37 -2.86 -42.62
N GLY A 93 -18.40 -2.26 -43.33
CA GLY A 93 -17.34 -1.47 -42.72
C GLY A 93 -17.21 -0.03 -43.19
N LYS A 94 -17.54 0.27 -44.45
CA LYS A 94 -17.41 1.60 -45.06
C LYS A 94 -18.17 2.70 -44.31
N TRP A 95 -19.22 2.35 -43.57
CA TRP A 95 -19.96 3.29 -42.73
C TRP A 95 -19.10 3.90 -41.60
N LYS A 96 -18.08 3.18 -41.13
CA LYS A 96 -17.15 3.58 -40.07
C LYS A 96 -16.02 4.46 -40.60
N GLY A 97 -15.64 4.26 -41.86
CA GLY A 97 -14.67 5.08 -42.57
C GLY A 97 -14.00 4.34 -43.73
N PRO A 98 -13.25 5.05 -44.61
CA PRO A 98 -12.63 4.44 -45.78
C PRO A 98 -11.67 3.30 -45.46
N GLY A 99 -10.97 3.36 -44.33
CA GLY A 99 -10.01 2.33 -43.88
C GLY A 99 -10.65 1.00 -43.46
N PHE A 100 -11.97 0.95 -43.33
CA PHE A 100 -12.73 -0.25 -42.98
C PHE A 100 -13.52 -0.81 -44.17
N SER A 101 -13.34 -0.23 -45.36
CA SER A 101 -14.00 -0.73 -46.57
C SER A 101 -13.52 -2.15 -46.86
N GLY A 102 -14.45 -3.02 -47.24
CA GLY A 102 -14.18 -4.42 -47.49
C GLY A 102 -14.61 -5.34 -46.36
N HIS A 103 -14.82 -4.83 -45.14
CA HIS A 103 -15.32 -5.68 -44.05
C HIS A 103 -16.74 -6.18 -44.36
N ARG A 104 -17.05 -7.41 -43.94
CA ARG A 104 -18.30 -8.10 -44.25
C ARG A 104 -18.92 -8.69 -42.99
N VAL A 105 -20.24 -8.88 -43.04
CA VAL A 105 -20.98 -9.64 -42.03
C VAL A 105 -20.53 -11.10 -42.10
N PRO A 106 -19.95 -11.69 -41.03
CA PRO A 106 -19.54 -13.08 -41.01
C PRO A 106 -20.69 -14.00 -40.65
N ARG A 107 -20.60 -15.24 -41.12
CA ARG A 107 -21.39 -16.33 -40.55
C ARG A 107 -20.83 -16.74 -39.21
N LEU A 108 -21.70 -17.30 -38.36
CA LEU A 108 -21.29 -17.74 -37.03
C LEU A 108 -20.29 -18.92 -37.07
N ASP A 109 -20.39 -19.81 -38.05
CA ASP A 109 -19.44 -20.92 -38.26
C ASP A 109 -18.03 -20.42 -38.61
N GLU A 110 -17.94 -19.28 -39.29
CA GLU A 110 -16.68 -18.62 -39.62
C GLU A 110 -16.00 -18.04 -38.37
N ILE A 111 -16.76 -17.45 -37.46
CA ILE A 111 -16.26 -16.96 -36.17
C ILE A 111 -15.76 -18.15 -35.34
N PHE A 112 -16.53 -19.24 -35.26
CA PHE A 112 -16.09 -20.45 -34.54
C PHE A 112 -14.82 -21.05 -35.15
N SER A 113 -14.67 -21.02 -36.47
CA SER A 113 -13.43 -21.44 -37.13
C SER A 113 -12.22 -20.61 -36.69
N GLN A 114 -12.40 -19.31 -36.38
CA GLN A 114 -11.32 -18.45 -35.85
C GLN A 114 -11.00 -18.73 -34.37
N MET A 115 -11.93 -19.33 -33.63
CA MET A 115 -11.75 -19.74 -32.23
C MET A 115 -11.12 -21.14 -32.11
N SER A 116 -11.35 -21.99 -33.11
CA SER A 116 -10.90 -23.37 -33.12
C SER A 116 -9.38 -23.48 -32.96
N GLY A 117 -8.92 -24.35 -32.07
CA GLY A 117 -7.50 -24.54 -31.77
C GLY A 117 -6.90 -23.52 -30.80
N ASN A 118 -7.65 -22.51 -30.34
CA ASN A 118 -7.19 -21.56 -29.33
C ASN A 118 -8.16 -21.51 -28.13
N PRO A 119 -7.86 -22.21 -27.03
CA PRO A 119 -8.77 -22.27 -25.87
C PRO A 119 -8.94 -20.93 -25.14
N GLY A 120 -8.07 -19.94 -25.40
CA GLY A 120 -8.17 -18.60 -24.82
C GLY A 120 -9.11 -17.65 -25.59
N ARG A 121 -9.58 -18.04 -26.79
CA ARG A 121 -10.56 -17.25 -27.54
C ARG A 121 -11.96 -17.59 -27.06
N GLU A 122 -12.61 -16.65 -26.38
CA GLU A 122 -13.98 -16.80 -25.92
C GLU A 122 -14.90 -15.84 -26.68
N LEU A 123 -16.20 -16.14 -26.72
CA LEU A 123 -17.19 -15.34 -27.44
C LEU A 123 -18.45 -15.22 -26.58
N TYR A 124 -18.95 -14.01 -26.40
CA TYR A 124 -20.29 -13.84 -25.81
C TYR A 124 -21.30 -13.65 -26.94
N LEU A 125 -22.41 -14.37 -26.87
CA LEU A 125 -23.46 -14.40 -27.88
C LEU A 125 -24.64 -13.61 -27.36
N ASP A 126 -24.92 -12.43 -27.95
CA ASP A 126 -26.18 -11.73 -27.67
C ASP A 126 -27.29 -12.30 -28.55
N PHE A 127 -28.33 -12.81 -27.89
CA PHE A 127 -29.43 -13.47 -28.57
C PHE A 127 -30.43 -12.44 -29.09
N LYS A 128 -30.48 -12.24 -30.42
CA LYS A 128 -31.40 -11.28 -31.05
C LYS A 128 -32.59 -11.97 -31.71
N ASP A 129 -32.35 -12.63 -32.83
CA ASP A 129 -33.43 -13.12 -33.71
C ASP A 129 -33.05 -14.47 -34.33
N THR A 130 -33.12 -15.50 -33.49
CA THR A 130 -32.77 -16.88 -33.86
C THR A 130 -33.52 -17.90 -32.99
N SER A 131 -33.31 -19.19 -33.26
CA SER A 131 -33.82 -20.29 -32.43
C SER A 131 -32.74 -20.79 -31.46
N PRO A 132 -33.06 -20.99 -30.17
CA PRO A 132 -32.10 -21.51 -29.21
C PRO A 132 -31.60 -22.92 -29.57
N GLU A 133 -32.46 -23.76 -30.16
CA GLU A 133 -32.08 -25.09 -30.66
C GLU A 133 -31.08 -25.02 -31.81
N THR A 134 -31.28 -24.09 -32.75
CA THR A 134 -30.40 -23.93 -33.91
C THR A 134 -29.04 -23.40 -33.47
N LEU A 135 -29.02 -22.38 -32.59
CA LEU A 135 -27.79 -21.85 -32.03
C LEU A 135 -27.02 -22.88 -31.19
N ALA A 136 -27.72 -23.61 -30.32
CA ALA A 136 -27.12 -24.66 -29.50
C ALA A 136 -26.50 -25.77 -30.36
N ARG A 137 -27.19 -26.16 -31.45
CA ARG A 137 -26.64 -27.13 -32.41
C ARG A 137 -25.36 -26.60 -33.07
N ALA A 138 -25.36 -25.34 -33.52
CA ALA A 138 -24.19 -24.73 -34.16
C ALA A 138 -22.98 -24.68 -33.21
N VAL A 139 -23.18 -24.23 -31.96
CA VAL A 139 -22.14 -24.19 -30.93
C VAL A 139 -21.58 -25.59 -30.63
N LYS A 140 -22.46 -26.59 -30.48
CA LYS A 140 -22.04 -27.97 -30.22
C LYS A 140 -21.27 -28.57 -31.39
N SER A 141 -21.76 -28.39 -32.62
CA SER A 141 -21.11 -28.89 -33.83
C SER A 141 -19.73 -28.28 -34.03
N ALA A 142 -19.53 -27.04 -33.60
CA ALA A 142 -18.23 -26.37 -33.63
C ALA A 142 -17.29 -26.77 -32.47
N GLY A 143 -17.76 -27.53 -31.47
CA GLY A 143 -16.98 -27.83 -30.26
C GLY A 143 -16.73 -26.62 -29.36
N ALA A 144 -17.48 -25.53 -29.55
CA ALA A 144 -17.23 -24.23 -28.91
C ALA A 144 -17.97 -24.06 -27.57
N SER A 145 -18.67 -25.09 -27.06
CA SER A 145 -19.55 -25.00 -25.88
C SER A 145 -18.89 -24.40 -24.64
N HIS A 146 -17.60 -24.66 -24.42
CA HIS A 146 -16.85 -24.11 -23.28
C HIS A 146 -16.33 -22.69 -23.52
N GLN A 147 -16.23 -22.26 -24.77
CA GLN A 147 -15.70 -20.95 -25.18
C GLN A 147 -16.80 -19.90 -25.35
N VAL A 148 -18.08 -20.27 -25.24
CA VAL A 148 -19.20 -19.34 -25.41
C VAL A 148 -19.93 -19.00 -24.12
N ILE A 149 -20.49 -17.79 -24.08
CA ILE A 149 -21.40 -17.29 -23.04
C ILE A 149 -22.69 -16.82 -23.73
N LEU A 150 -23.87 -17.35 -23.38
CA LEU A 150 -25.13 -16.82 -23.92
C LEU A 150 -25.62 -15.65 -23.06
N ALA A 151 -25.82 -14.48 -23.67
CA ALA A 151 -26.38 -13.31 -23.03
C ALA A 151 -27.86 -13.12 -23.38
N SER A 152 -28.68 -12.80 -22.38
CA SER A 152 -30.08 -12.43 -22.59
C SER A 152 -30.65 -11.70 -21.38
N SER A 153 -31.70 -10.91 -21.60
CA SER A 153 -32.56 -10.36 -20.54
C SER A 153 -33.78 -11.25 -20.25
N ASP A 154 -33.92 -12.38 -20.95
CA ASP A 154 -34.92 -13.42 -20.73
C ASP A 154 -34.33 -14.61 -19.95
N TYR A 155 -34.75 -14.75 -18.69
CA TYR A 155 -34.29 -15.84 -17.82
C TYR A 155 -34.74 -17.23 -18.32
N ALA A 156 -35.90 -17.33 -18.95
CA ALA A 156 -36.40 -18.61 -19.47
C ALA A 156 -35.52 -19.12 -20.62
N LEU A 157 -35.05 -18.21 -21.48
CA LEU A 157 -34.09 -18.53 -22.53
C LEU A 157 -32.76 -19.04 -21.96
N LEU A 158 -32.23 -18.41 -20.91
CA LEU A 158 -30.97 -18.85 -20.28
C LEU A 158 -31.08 -20.25 -19.68
N ARG A 159 -32.22 -20.59 -19.07
CA ARG A 159 -32.50 -21.97 -18.62
C ARG A 159 -32.58 -22.94 -19.80
N ARG A 160 -33.32 -22.58 -20.85
CA ARG A 160 -33.44 -23.40 -22.05
C ARG A 160 -32.07 -23.65 -22.69
N TRP A 161 -31.19 -22.65 -22.69
CA TRP A 161 -29.81 -22.79 -23.15
C TRP A 161 -29.01 -23.79 -22.31
N ARG A 162 -29.15 -23.76 -20.98
CA ARG A 162 -28.53 -24.73 -20.08
C ARG A 162 -29.05 -26.15 -20.30
N GLU A 163 -30.35 -26.33 -20.52
CA GLU A 163 -30.92 -27.64 -20.89
C GLU A 163 -30.34 -28.16 -22.20
N LEU A 164 -30.21 -27.27 -23.19
CA LEU A 164 -29.70 -27.63 -24.52
C LEU A 164 -28.21 -27.92 -24.48
N CYS A 165 -27.38 -27.11 -23.82
CA CYS A 165 -25.91 -27.20 -23.87
C CYS A 165 -25.26 -27.89 -22.65
N GLY A 166 -26.02 -28.19 -21.59
CA GLY A 166 -25.57 -28.87 -20.38
C GLY A 166 -25.08 -27.96 -19.25
N GLU A 167 -24.79 -28.55 -18.09
CA GLU A 167 -24.37 -27.86 -16.85
C GLU A 167 -23.02 -27.11 -16.95
N GLY A 168 -22.27 -27.28 -18.04
CA GLY A 168 -21.05 -26.52 -18.31
C GLY A 168 -21.27 -25.20 -19.06
N ALA A 169 -22.46 -24.97 -19.62
CA ALA A 169 -22.72 -23.81 -20.49
C ALA A 169 -22.76 -22.48 -19.70
N ARG A 170 -22.07 -21.44 -20.16
CA ARG A 170 -22.07 -20.14 -19.48
C ARG A 170 -23.19 -19.24 -19.98
N THR A 171 -23.72 -18.42 -19.07
CA THR A 171 -24.86 -17.53 -19.27
C THR A 171 -24.63 -16.18 -18.60
N LEU A 172 -25.11 -15.11 -19.24
CA LEU A 172 -25.10 -13.74 -18.76
C LEU A 172 -26.54 -13.22 -18.74
N TYR A 173 -27.05 -12.90 -17.55
CA TYR A 173 -28.36 -12.28 -17.39
C TYR A 173 -28.21 -10.77 -17.25
N TRP A 174 -28.61 -10.02 -18.28
CA TRP A 174 -28.43 -8.57 -18.31
C TRP A 174 -29.73 -7.81 -18.03
N MET A 175 -29.59 -6.63 -17.41
CA MET A 175 -30.70 -5.79 -16.95
C MET A 175 -30.24 -4.34 -16.72
N GLY A 176 -31.17 -3.40 -16.61
CA GLY A 176 -30.88 -1.99 -16.30
C GLY A 176 -32.15 -1.20 -15.98
N THR A 177 -31.99 0.00 -15.42
CA THR A 177 -33.11 0.95 -15.24
C THR A 177 -33.25 1.96 -16.38
N TRP A 178 -32.29 1.96 -17.31
CA TRP A 178 -32.31 2.84 -18.48
C TRP A 178 -32.42 4.33 -18.14
N GLY A 179 -31.77 4.74 -17.05
CA GLY A 179 -31.76 6.11 -16.54
C GLY A 179 -32.84 6.40 -15.50
N ASP A 180 -33.83 5.51 -15.31
CA ASP A 180 -34.88 5.70 -14.30
C ASP A 180 -34.31 5.53 -12.88
N PRO A 181 -34.37 6.54 -11.99
CA PRO A 181 -33.89 6.45 -10.62
C PRO A 181 -34.63 5.43 -9.76
N ASP A 182 -35.82 4.95 -10.16
CA ASP A 182 -36.53 3.90 -9.46
C ASP A 182 -35.85 2.53 -9.66
N GLU A 183 -35.23 2.03 -8.59
CA GLU A 183 -34.56 0.73 -8.57
C GLU A 183 -35.51 -0.45 -8.33
N THR A 184 -36.81 -0.20 -8.08
CA THR A 184 -37.79 -1.24 -7.73
C THR A 184 -37.86 -2.36 -8.78
N PRO A 185 -37.86 -2.08 -10.09
CA PRO A 185 -37.83 -3.14 -11.11
C PRO A 185 -36.58 -4.03 -11.01
N LEU A 186 -35.40 -3.46 -10.79
CA LEU A 186 -34.16 -4.23 -10.63
C LEU A 186 -34.16 -5.06 -9.34
N LYS A 187 -34.61 -4.47 -8.23
CA LYS A 187 -34.74 -5.19 -6.95
C LYS A 187 -35.71 -6.37 -7.06
N ASN A 188 -36.78 -6.23 -7.84
CA ASN A 188 -37.69 -7.34 -8.14
C ASN A 188 -37.00 -8.43 -8.98
N ARG A 189 -36.20 -8.07 -9.98
CA ARG A 189 -35.40 -9.04 -10.77
C ARG A 189 -34.41 -9.82 -9.88
N PHE A 190 -33.74 -9.16 -8.94
CA PHE A 190 -32.88 -9.83 -7.95
C PHE A 190 -33.67 -10.74 -7.00
N ARG A 191 -34.88 -10.35 -6.59
CA ARG A 191 -35.79 -11.22 -5.82
C ARG A 191 -36.18 -12.47 -6.61
N GLU A 192 -36.55 -12.32 -7.87
CA GLU A 192 -36.90 -13.46 -8.73
C GLU A 192 -35.71 -14.42 -8.93
N MET A 193 -34.49 -13.90 -9.02
CA MET A 193 -33.28 -14.75 -9.06
C MET A 193 -33.09 -15.52 -7.75
N ARG A 194 -33.26 -14.86 -6.59
CA ARG A 194 -33.19 -15.50 -5.27
C ARG A 194 -34.22 -16.61 -5.09
N ASP A 195 -35.48 -16.35 -5.46
CA ASP A 195 -36.57 -17.31 -5.33
C ASP A 195 -36.32 -18.60 -6.15
N ARG A 196 -35.43 -18.51 -7.15
CA ARG A 196 -35.00 -19.61 -8.02
C ARG A 196 -33.60 -20.12 -7.69
N GLY A 197 -32.97 -19.66 -6.62
CA GLY A 197 -31.63 -20.07 -6.20
C GLY A 197 -30.53 -19.73 -7.20
N PHE A 198 -30.73 -18.69 -8.03
CA PHE A 198 -29.82 -18.28 -9.11
C PHE A 198 -29.50 -19.39 -10.13
N GLU A 199 -30.40 -20.37 -10.29
CA GLU A 199 -30.21 -21.46 -11.23
C GLU A 199 -29.91 -20.93 -12.64
N SER A 200 -29.05 -21.64 -13.38
CA SER A 200 -28.72 -21.33 -14.78
C SER A 200 -28.04 -19.99 -15.04
N ILE A 201 -27.71 -19.18 -14.03
CA ILE A 201 -26.97 -17.92 -14.17
C ILE A 201 -25.49 -18.13 -13.81
N THR A 202 -24.58 -17.69 -14.68
CA THR A 202 -23.14 -17.64 -14.33
C THR A 202 -22.60 -16.22 -14.16
N GLN A 203 -23.29 -15.25 -14.76
CA GLN A 203 -22.91 -13.84 -14.76
C GLN A 203 -24.18 -12.99 -14.73
N VAL A 204 -24.13 -11.86 -14.03
CA VAL A 204 -25.20 -10.86 -14.03
C VAL A 204 -24.61 -9.54 -14.49
N GLN A 205 -25.23 -8.91 -15.49
CA GLN A 205 -24.84 -7.58 -15.97
C GLN A 205 -25.90 -6.55 -15.56
N VAL A 206 -25.47 -5.47 -14.90
CA VAL A 206 -26.35 -4.32 -14.62
C VAL A 206 -25.83 -3.09 -15.36
N HIS A 207 -26.67 -2.49 -16.21
CA HIS A 207 -26.34 -1.24 -16.90
C HIS A 207 -26.28 -0.08 -15.90
N ALA A 208 -25.17 0.68 -15.94
CA ALA A 208 -24.96 1.88 -15.14
C ALA A 208 -25.21 3.12 -16.01
N SER A 209 -26.37 3.75 -15.88
CA SER A 209 -26.68 4.98 -16.62
C SER A 209 -26.07 6.19 -15.91
N LEU A 210 -25.31 7.04 -16.60
CA LEU A 210 -24.69 8.22 -15.98
C LEU A 210 -25.75 9.23 -15.52
N ARG A 211 -25.67 9.71 -14.27
CA ARG A 211 -26.50 10.82 -13.74
C ARG A 211 -25.86 12.19 -13.92
N LEU A 212 -24.54 12.21 -14.02
CA LEU A 212 -23.73 13.42 -14.18
C LEU A 212 -23.12 13.44 -15.58
N PRO A 213 -22.80 14.63 -16.13
CA PRO A 213 -21.98 14.74 -17.33
C PRO A 213 -20.65 14.00 -17.16
N LEU A 214 -20.17 13.34 -18.21
CA LEU A 214 -18.99 12.47 -18.16
C LEU A 214 -17.73 13.18 -17.60
N ASP A 215 -17.54 14.46 -17.94
CA ASP A 215 -16.41 15.29 -17.47
C ASP A 215 -16.50 15.69 -15.99
N LYS A 216 -17.67 15.45 -15.36
CA LYS A 216 -17.90 15.73 -13.93
C LYS A 216 -17.83 14.48 -13.06
N ILE A 217 -17.75 13.30 -13.65
CA ILE A 217 -17.63 12.06 -12.88
C ILE A 217 -16.16 11.84 -12.52
N THR A 218 -15.88 11.85 -11.23
CA THR A 218 -14.62 11.45 -10.61
C THR A 218 -14.79 10.11 -9.90
N ARG A 219 -13.68 9.46 -9.57
CA ARG A 219 -13.67 8.21 -8.78
C ARG A 219 -14.39 8.36 -7.43
N ASP A 220 -14.32 9.54 -6.82
CA ASP A 220 -14.91 9.85 -5.52
C ASP A 220 -16.35 10.41 -5.59
N SER A 221 -16.92 10.52 -6.80
CA SER A 221 -18.28 11.03 -6.98
C SER A 221 -19.30 10.15 -6.24
N VAL A 222 -20.26 10.76 -5.56
CA VAL A 222 -21.33 10.07 -4.82
C VAL A 222 -22.52 9.84 -5.76
N ASP A 223 -22.97 8.59 -5.88
CA ASP A 223 -24.08 8.19 -6.75
C ASP A 223 -24.03 8.79 -8.18
N PRO A 224 -22.89 8.67 -8.91
CA PRO A 224 -22.79 9.21 -10.26
C PRO A 224 -23.60 8.41 -11.29
N PHE A 225 -24.20 7.29 -10.88
CA PHE A 225 -24.93 6.36 -11.74
C PHE A 225 -26.35 6.11 -11.25
N THR A 226 -27.17 5.58 -12.16
CA THR A 226 -28.34 4.78 -11.82
C THR A 226 -28.12 3.36 -12.31
N PRO A 227 -28.24 2.31 -11.47
CA PRO A 227 -28.60 2.34 -10.03
C PRO A 227 -27.57 3.02 -9.12
N SER A 228 -27.95 3.23 -7.85
CA SER A 228 -27.11 3.87 -6.83
C SER A 228 -25.86 3.06 -6.46
N ASP A 229 -24.89 3.73 -5.85
CA ASP A 229 -23.69 3.13 -5.27
C ASP A 229 -24.05 2.01 -4.29
N ALA A 230 -25.07 2.24 -3.45
CA ALA A 230 -25.57 1.28 -2.48
C ALA A 230 -26.08 0.00 -3.16
N PHE A 231 -26.87 0.14 -4.22
CA PHE A 231 -27.35 -0.99 -5.00
C PHE A 231 -26.18 -1.81 -5.58
N PHE A 232 -25.19 -1.15 -6.20
CA PHE A 232 -24.03 -1.84 -6.77
C PHE A 232 -23.26 -2.64 -5.70
N ARG A 233 -23.04 -2.05 -4.52
CA ARG A 233 -22.34 -2.73 -3.41
C ARG A 233 -23.11 -3.93 -2.88
N GLU A 234 -24.42 -3.79 -2.69
CA GLU A 234 -25.31 -4.88 -2.25
C GLU A 234 -25.33 -6.03 -3.27
N ALA A 235 -25.54 -5.70 -4.55
CA ALA A 235 -25.53 -6.68 -5.64
C ALA A 235 -24.17 -7.40 -5.75
N ALA A 236 -23.06 -6.66 -5.66
CA ALA A 236 -21.72 -7.24 -5.70
C ALA A 236 -21.49 -8.24 -4.56
N ALA A 237 -21.86 -7.87 -3.33
CA ALA A 237 -21.72 -8.73 -2.16
C ALA A 237 -22.58 -10.01 -2.29
N GLU A 238 -23.83 -9.87 -2.71
CA GLU A 238 -24.75 -10.98 -2.91
C GLU A 238 -24.26 -11.96 -3.98
N LEU A 239 -23.98 -11.45 -5.19
CA LEU A 239 -23.57 -12.29 -6.33
C LEU A 239 -22.24 -13.01 -6.05
N ARG A 240 -21.29 -12.35 -5.38
CA ARG A 240 -20.05 -12.97 -4.94
C ARG A 240 -20.29 -14.12 -3.98
N GLY A 241 -21.23 -13.99 -3.04
CA GLY A 241 -21.65 -15.06 -2.13
C GLY A 241 -22.17 -16.31 -2.85
N HIS A 242 -22.72 -16.13 -4.05
CA HIS A 242 -23.21 -17.21 -4.92
C HIS A 242 -22.20 -17.67 -6.00
N GLY A 243 -21.01 -17.06 -6.05
CA GLY A 243 -19.99 -17.37 -7.07
C GLY A 243 -20.38 -16.92 -8.49
N ILE A 244 -21.29 -15.95 -8.61
CA ILE A 244 -21.77 -15.37 -9.86
C ILE A 244 -20.92 -14.13 -10.17
N LEU A 245 -20.42 -14.03 -11.41
CA LEU A 245 -19.61 -12.88 -11.81
C LEU A 245 -20.50 -11.64 -11.96
N PHE A 246 -20.16 -10.56 -11.24
CA PHE A 246 -20.90 -9.30 -11.37
C PHE A 246 -20.27 -8.41 -12.44
N GLN A 247 -21.05 -8.08 -13.46
CA GLN A 247 -20.65 -7.26 -14.59
C GLN A 247 -21.44 -5.96 -14.65
N SER A 248 -20.85 -4.90 -15.19
CA SER A 248 -21.57 -3.68 -15.53
C SER A 248 -21.25 -3.17 -16.94
N LEU A 249 -22.22 -2.50 -17.55
CA LEU A 249 -22.06 -1.72 -18.78
C LEU A 249 -22.36 -0.25 -18.47
N PRO A 250 -21.36 0.65 -18.47
CA PRO A 250 -21.61 2.07 -18.28
C PRO A 250 -22.24 2.67 -19.54
N TRP A 251 -23.47 3.16 -19.42
CA TRP A 251 -24.23 3.74 -20.50
C TRP A 251 -24.21 5.27 -20.43
N GLY A 252 -23.78 5.94 -21.51
CA GLY A 252 -23.73 7.39 -21.62
C GLY A 252 -22.32 7.99 -21.77
N GLY A 253 -21.27 7.15 -21.74
CA GLY A 253 -19.89 7.56 -22.02
C GLY A 253 -18.85 6.71 -21.30
N ALA A 254 -17.58 6.88 -21.69
CA ALA A 254 -16.45 6.15 -21.11
C ALA A 254 -15.34 7.10 -20.68
N SER A 255 -14.94 7.00 -19.42
CA SER A 255 -13.73 7.61 -18.87
C SER A 255 -13.11 6.65 -17.85
N GLU A 256 -11.82 6.77 -17.58
CA GLU A 256 -11.17 5.92 -16.58
C GLU A 256 -11.84 6.06 -15.21
N ALA A 257 -12.25 7.29 -14.82
CA ALA A 257 -12.96 7.55 -13.57
C ALA A 257 -14.25 6.76 -13.41
N VAL A 258 -15.04 6.58 -14.49
CA VAL A 258 -16.27 5.77 -14.46
C VAL A 258 -15.96 4.31 -14.12
N TYR A 259 -14.98 3.70 -14.80
CA TYR A 259 -14.61 2.31 -14.55
C TYR A 259 -13.96 2.13 -13.17
N LEU A 260 -13.08 3.06 -12.75
CA LEU A 260 -12.48 3.04 -11.42
C LEU A 260 -13.56 3.08 -10.33
N LYS A 261 -14.56 3.97 -10.45
CA LYS A 261 -15.70 4.03 -9.53
C LYS A 261 -16.50 2.73 -9.52
N LEU A 262 -16.84 2.16 -10.67
CA LEU A 262 -17.62 0.90 -10.72
C LEU A 262 -16.85 -0.28 -10.09
N MET A 263 -15.53 -0.36 -10.30
CA MET A 263 -14.69 -1.35 -9.62
C MET A 263 -14.67 -1.12 -8.09
N ASP A 264 -14.62 0.14 -7.63
CA ASP A 264 -14.73 0.50 -6.20
C ASP A 264 -16.07 0.08 -5.56
N LEU A 265 -17.13 0.01 -6.37
CA LEU A 265 -18.45 -0.45 -5.96
C LEU A 265 -18.58 -1.99 -5.96
N GLY A 266 -17.55 -2.70 -6.44
CA GLY A 266 -17.47 -4.16 -6.41
C GLY A 266 -17.83 -4.86 -7.73
N VAL A 267 -17.90 -4.13 -8.85
CA VAL A 267 -18.04 -4.72 -10.19
C VAL A 267 -16.75 -5.47 -10.58
N GLU A 268 -16.88 -6.69 -11.08
CA GLU A 268 -15.77 -7.62 -11.35
C GLU A 268 -15.54 -7.88 -12.84
N SER A 269 -16.41 -7.34 -13.71
CA SER A 269 -16.34 -7.48 -15.16
C SER A 269 -17.02 -6.30 -15.85
N PHE A 270 -16.62 -5.99 -17.08
CA PHE A 270 -17.22 -4.91 -17.86
C PHE A 270 -17.64 -5.36 -19.25
N ALA A 271 -18.86 -5.01 -19.65
CA ALA A 271 -19.19 -4.89 -21.07
C ALA A 271 -18.94 -3.43 -21.51
N THR A 272 -18.32 -3.23 -22.68
CA THR A 272 -17.82 -1.90 -23.06
C THR A 272 -17.76 -1.66 -24.57
N ASP A 273 -18.18 -0.46 -24.97
CA ASP A 273 -17.89 0.10 -26.31
C ASP A 273 -16.46 0.70 -26.41
N HIS A 274 -15.74 0.81 -25.29
CA HIS A 274 -14.44 1.48 -25.18
C HIS A 274 -13.40 0.59 -24.51
N PRO A 275 -13.01 -0.55 -25.14
CA PRO A 275 -12.11 -1.51 -24.52
C PRO A 275 -10.74 -0.91 -24.18
N ASP A 276 -10.22 0.05 -24.93
CA ASP A 276 -8.96 0.73 -24.60
C ASP A 276 -9.04 1.52 -23.28
N VAL A 277 -10.13 2.26 -23.05
CA VAL A 277 -10.37 3.05 -21.82
C VAL A 277 -10.56 2.11 -20.65
N THR A 278 -11.38 1.06 -20.82
CA THR A 278 -11.63 0.06 -19.79
C THR A 278 -10.32 -0.63 -19.39
N LEU A 279 -9.54 -1.13 -20.34
CA LEU A 279 -8.27 -1.81 -20.07
C LEU A 279 -7.22 -0.89 -19.42
N ARG A 280 -7.18 0.40 -19.78
CA ARG A 280 -6.32 1.38 -19.09
C ARG A 280 -6.74 1.55 -17.63
N ALA A 281 -8.03 1.79 -17.38
CA ALA A 281 -8.56 1.96 -16.02
C ALA A 281 -8.23 0.76 -15.14
N MET A 282 -8.41 -0.46 -15.66
CA MET A 282 -8.14 -1.71 -14.94
C MET A 282 -6.66 -1.89 -14.61
N LYS A 283 -5.75 -1.50 -15.51
CA LYS A 283 -4.30 -1.52 -15.23
C LYS A 283 -3.90 -0.57 -14.11
N THR A 284 -4.63 0.54 -13.95
CA THR A 284 -4.37 1.57 -12.94
C THR A 284 -5.18 1.39 -11.66
N TRP A 285 -6.16 0.49 -11.65
CA TRP A 285 -7.08 0.34 -10.53
C TRP A 285 -6.38 -0.37 -9.36
N ALA A 286 -6.45 0.27 -8.21
CA ALA A 286 -6.17 -0.32 -6.92
C ALA A 286 -7.44 -0.20 -6.07
N PRO A 287 -7.87 -1.24 -5.33
CA PRO A 287 -9.09 -1.17 -4.54
C PRO A 287 -9.08 0.05 -3.61
N PRO A 288 -10.23 0.72 -3.41
CA PRO A 288 -10.31 1.85 -2.49
C PRO A 288 -10.00 1.31 -1.10
N GLU A 289 -9.24 2.09 -0.30
CA GLU A 289 -8.93 1.68 1.07
C GLU A 289 -10.26 1.34 1.77
N PRO A 290 -10.41 0.17 2.40
CA PRO A 290 -11.55 -0.04 3.28
C PRO A 290 -11.58 1.16 4.23
N ALA A 291 -12.76 1.75 4.45
CA ALA A 291 -12.92 2.83 5.41
C ALA A 291 -12.12 2.45 6.65
N GLU A 292 -11.11 3.27 6.99
CA GLU A 292 -10.16 2.93 8.06
C GLU A 292 -11.00 2.44 9.24
N PRO A 293 -10.90 1.15 9.63
CA PRO A 293 -11.76 0.65 10.68
C PRO A 293 -11.54 1.55 11.87
N ALA A 294 -12.63 2.08 12.44
CA ALA A 294 -12.57 3.01 13.55
C ALA A 294 -11.79 2.35 14.69
N PHE A 295 -10.49 2.59 14.73
CA PHE A 295 -9.64 2.13 15.79
C PHE A 295 -9.95 3.05 16.94
N SER A 296 -10.57 2.49 17.97
CA SER A 296 -10.70 3.15 19.27
C SER A 296 -9.31 3.27 19.89
N SER A 297 -8.46 4.14 19.31
CA SER A 297 -7.25 4.58 19.98
C SER A 297 -7.70 5.35 21.22
N PRO A 298 -7.05 5.15 22.38
CA PRO A 298 -7.26 6.08 23.48
C PRO A 298 -7.00 7.51 22.99
N GLY A 299 -7.80 8.47 23.45
CA GLY A 299 -7.67 9.87 23.04
C GLY A 299 -6.23 10.39 23.20
N PRO A 300 -5.80 11.33 22.35
CA PRO A 300 -4.43 11.83 22.35
C PRO A 300 -4.06 12.42 23.72
N MET A 301 -2.84 12.15 24.15
CA MET A 301 -2.23 12.84 25.29
C MET A 301 -1.63 14.16 24.79
N SER A 302 -1.87 15.25 25.52
CA SER A 302 -1.23 16.53 25.19
C SER A 302 0.29 16.46 25.38
N PRO A 303 1.07 17.31 24.68
CA PRO A 303 2.53 17.38 24.89
C PRO A 303 2.93 17.62 26.34
N ASP A 304 2.18 18.41 27.11
CA ASP A 304 2.45 18.69 28.52
C ASP A 304 2.22 17.45 29.41
N GLU A 305 1.14 16.71 29.18
CA GLU A 305 0.87 15.46 29.89
C GLU A 305 1.92 14.39 29.57
N ALA A 306 2.37 14.31 28.32
CA ALA A 306 3.42 13.39 27.90
C ALA A 306 4.79 13.79 28.48
N LEU A 307 5.11 15.09 28.50
CA LEU A 307 6.32 15.62 29.12
C LEU A 307 6.39 15.30 30.61
N ALA A 308 5.26 15.35 31.32
CA ALA A 308 5.20 14.96 32.74
C ALA A 308 5.53 13.47 33.00
N LYS A 309 5.60 12.64 31.95
CA LYS A 309 6.03 11.24 31.99
C LYS A 309 7.48 11.04 31.52
N ALA A 310 8.12 12.08 30.99
CA ALA A 310 9.52 12.05 30.61
C ALA A 310 10.41 12.25 31.85
N ASP A 311 11.54 11.55 31.89
CA ASP A 311 12.44 11.58 33.05
C ASP A 311 13.60 12.57 32.91
N GLU A 312 14.02 12.86 31.66
CA GLU A 312 15.23 13.64 31.38
C GLU A 312 14.89 15.01 30.80
N THR A 313 13.96 15.05 29.85
CA THR A 313 13.41 16.32 29.32
C THR A 313 12.40 16.91 30.29
N GLN A 314 12.58 18.18 30.64
CA GLN A 314 11.78 18.86 31.65
C GLN A 314 10.97 20.02 31.08
N ALA A 315 11.27 20.45 29.84
CA ALA A 315 10.58 21.52 29.15
C ALA A 315 10.59 21.31 27.64
N LEU A 316 9.47 21.62 27.00
CA LEU A 316 9.29 21.63 25.56
C LEU A 316 8.50 22.88 25.17
N VAL A 317 9.02 23.64 24.21
CA VAL A 317 8.32 24.78 23.61
C VAL A 317 8.28 24.55 22.10
N ILE A 318 7.08 24.44 21.54
CA ILE A 318 6.83 24.33 20.10
C ILE A 318 5.93 25.49 19.71
N GLY A 319 6.33 26.27 18.71
CA GLY A 319 5.52 27.38 18.22
C GLY A 319 6.15 28.13 17.05
N GLU A 320 5.47 29.16 16.57
CA GLU A 320 6.00 30.06 15.55
C GLU A 320 6.80 31.20 16.19
N ASP A 321 7.97 31.51 15.60
CA ASP A 321 8.82 32.64 15.99
C ASP A 321 9.21 32.65 17.49
N VAL A 322 9.42 31.46 18.06
CA VAL A 322 9.71 31.23 19.48
C VAL A 322 11.19 31.30 19.83
N LEU A 323 12.11 31.50 18.88
CA LEU A 323 13.56 31.60 19.17
C LEU A 323 13.89 32.64 20.26
N ALA A 324 13.13 33.74 20.34
CA ALA A 324 13.32 34.78 21.36
C ALA A 324 13.04 34.29 22.80
N GLN A 325 12.38 33.14 22.97
CA GLN A 325 12.11 32.53 24.27
C GLN A 325 13.29 31.70 24.80
N ALA A 326 14.32 31.45 23.98
CA ALA A 326 15.49 30.65 24.37
C ALA A 326 16.14 31.10 25.70
N PRO A 327 16.31 32.42 25.99
CA PRO A 327 16.88 32.86 27.26
C PRO A 327 16.01 32.51 28.46
N ALA A 328 14.70 32.75 28.37
CA ALA A 328 13.77 32.45 29.46
C ALA A 328 13.75 30.95 29.78
N LEU A 329 13.65 30.12 28.74
CA LEU A 329 13.67 28.67 28.85
C LEU A 329 15.01 28.15 29.42
N PHE A 330 16.14 28.74 29.00
CA PHE A 330 17.44 28.38 29.55
C PHE A 330 17.55 28.75 31.04
N VAL A 331 17.15 29.98 31.41
CA VAL A 331 17.19 30.45 32.81
C VAL A 331 16.34 29.54 33.70
N GLU A 332 15.16 29.18 33.25
CA GLU A 332 14.24 28.30 33.97
C GLU A 332 14.86 26.92 34.27
N ARG A 333 15.61 26.34 33.31
CA ARG A 333 16.08 24.95 33.39
C ARG A 333 17.54 24.76 33.79
N PHE A 334 18.35 25.81 33.66
CA PHE A 334 19.78 25.77 33.97
C PHE A 334 20.22 26.85 34.95
N GLY A 335 19.40 27.87 35.22
CA GLY A 335 19.68 28.96 36.14
C GLY A 335 20.38 30.16 35.50
N ALA A 336 20.03 31.36 35.96
CA ALA A 336 20.45 32.63 35.35
C ALA A 336 21.97 32.91 35.34
N ARG A 337 22.73 32.27 36.23
CA ARG A 337 24.19 32.45 36.34
C ARG A 337 24.99 31.41 35.55
N THR A 338 24.31 30.42 34.96
CA THR A 338 24.97 29.31 34.26
C THR A 338 25.42 29.77 32.88
N PRO A 339 26.71 29.61 32.53
CA PRO A 339 27.20 30.05 31.24
C PRO A 339 26.71 29.13 30.11
N ALA A 340 26.35 29.73 28.97
CA ALA A 340 25.87 29.03 27.78
C ALA A 340 26.93 29.01 26.67
N ILE A 341 26.92 27.97 25.85
CA ILE A 341 27.68 27.91 24.58
C ILE A 341 26.77 27.39 23.46
N VAL A 342 26.61 28.15 22.39
CA VAL A 342 25.84 27.72 21.21
C VAL A 342 26.69 26.74 20.38
N ILE A 343 26.11 25.59 20.03
CA ILE A 343 26.74 24.56 19.19
C ILE A 343 25.92 24.44 17.89
N ALA A 344 26.56 24.62 16.74
CA ALA A 344 25.88 24.64 15.44
C ALA A 344 26.83 24.25 14.29
N ASP A 345 26.30 24.07 13.08
CA ASP A 345 27.08 24.14 11.84
C ASP A 345 26.81 25.48 11.13
N PRO A 346 27.50 25.83 10.02
CA PRO A 346 27.31 27.11 9.36
C PRO A 346 25.87 27.35 8.86
N HIS A 347 25.15 26.29 8.46
CA HIS A 347 23.77 26.39 8.00
C HIS A 347 22.81 26.61 9.15
N THR A 348 22.90 25.82 10.23
CA THR A 348 22.00 25.91 11.38
C THR A 348 22.31 27.13 12.24
N PHE A 349 23.58 27.55 12.30
CA PHE A 349 23.96 28.84 12.88
C PHE A 349 23.34 29.99 12.10
N GLY A 350 23.28 29.86 10.78
CA GLY A 350 22.62 30.82 9.91
C GLY A 350 21.09 30.86 10.06
N ALA A 351 20.47 29.70 10.19
CA ALA A 351 19.02 29.54 10.28
C ALA A 351 18.43 29.98 11.64
N ALA A 352 19.10 29.63 12.75
CA ALA A 352 18.62 29.95 14.10
C ALA A 352 19.73 30.34 15.08
N GLY A 353 20.97 29.84 14.91
CA GLY A 353 22.01 30.00 15.94
C GLY A 353 22.44 31.44 16.20
N ARG A 354 22.50 32.30 15.17
CA ARG A 354 22.74 33.75 15.35
C ARG A 354 21.68 34.41 16.20
N THR A 355 20.40 34.11 15.93
CA THR A 355 19.27 34.66 16.67
C THR A 355 19.29 34.19 18.13
N VAL A 356 19.56 32.89 18.35
CA VAL A 356 19.66 32.32 19.70
C VAL A 356 20.84 32.92 20.48
N ASP A 357 22.04 32.98 19.90
CA ASP A 357 23.22 33.59 20.56
C ASP A 357 22.97 35.06 20.90
N ALA A 358 22.39 35.83 19.96
CA ALA A 358 22.05 37.23 20.19
C ALA A 358 20.99 37.40 21.28
N ALA A 359 19.96 36.55 21.31
CA ALA A 359 18.91 36.58 22.33
C ALA A 359 19.49 36.29 23.73
N LEU A 360 20.33 35.27 23.87
CA LEU A 360 20.99 34.93 25.13
C LEU A 360 21.87 36.08 25.64
N ARG A 361 22.68 36.69 24.76
CA ARG A 361 23.53 37.85 25.11
C ARG A 361 22.71 39.08 25.48
N SER A 362 21.65 39.37 24.74
CA SER A 362 20.78 40.53 24.99
C SER A 362 20.02 40.40 26.31
N ALA A 363 19.74 39.18 26.76
CA ALA A 363 19.19 38.90 28.08
C ALA A 363 20.23 39.02 29.23
N GLY A 364 21.46 39.44 28.94
CA GLY A 364 22.53 39.62 29.92
C GLY A 364 23.15 38.32 30.41
N MET A 365 22.93 37.20 29.71
CA MET A 365 23.48 35.90 30.10
C MET A 365 24.97 35.81 29.77
N ARG A 366 25.70 34.99 30.55
CA ARG A 366 27.12 34.71 30.30
C ARG A 366 27.26 33.73 29.15
N CYS A 367 27.55 34.22 27.95
CA CYS A 367 27.67 33.38 26.75
C CYS A 367 29.13 33.27 26.27
N MET A 368 29.61 32.04 26.11
CA MET A 368 30.89 31.75 25.46
C MET A 368 30.80 32.03 23.97
N THR A 369 31.93 32.10 23.28
CA THR A 369 31.94 32.13 21.81
C THR A 369 31.29 30.86 21.28
N ALA A 370 30.35 31.00 20.34
CA ALA A 370 29.67 29.87 19.73
C ALA A 370 30.69 28.91 19.09
N PHE A 371 30.49 27.61 19.29
CA PHE A 371 31.24 26.57 18.61
C PHE A 371 30.47 26.18 17.35
N VAL A 372 30.97 26.66 16.21
CA VAL A 372 30.41 26.34 14.89
C VAL A 372 31.35 25.34 14.23
N PHE A 373 30.84 24.16 13.91
CA PHE A 373 31.60 23.16 13.16
C PHE A 373 31.93 23.66 11.73
N ASP A 374 32.85 22.97 11.05
CA ASP A 374 33.12 23.19 9.63
C ASP A 374 31.93 22.74 8.75
N ASN A 375 31.99 23.01 7.45
CA ASN A 375 31.01 22.47 6.50
C ASN A 375 31.06 20.93 6.46
N ASP A 376 29.98 20.30 5.99
CA ASP A 376 29.88 18.84 5.76
C ASP A 376 29.98 17.97 7.02
N VAL A 377 29.51 18.46 8.16
CA VAL A 377 29.46 17.67 9.40
C VAL A 377 28.44 16.55 9.28
N TYR A 378 28.91 15.35 9.60
CA TYR A 378 28.08 14.17 9.82
C TYR A 378 28.31 13.62 11.23
N ALA A 379 27.40 12.76 11.68
CA ALA A 379 27.41 12.23 13.04
C ALA A 379 28.55 11.22 13.21
N ASN A 380 29.78 11.70 13.45
CA ASN A 380 30.98 10.88 13.64
C ASN A 380 31.67 11.19 14.99
N TYR A 381 32.23 10.15 15.60
CA TYR A 381 32.87 10.19 16.91
C TYR A 381 34.03 11.22 16.98
N ASP A 382 34.75 11.47 15.90
CA ASP A 382 35.81 12.49 15.85
C ASP A 382 35.27 13.90 16.14
N TYR A 383 34.07 14.21 15.65
CA TYR A 383 33.40 15.47 15.96
C TYR A 383 32.92 15.54 17.41
N VAL A 384 32.59 14.39 18.03
CA VAL A 384 32.28 14.30 19.45
C VAL A 384 33.50 14.64 20.29
N ASP A 385 34.68 14.12 19.93
CA ASP A 385 35.93 14.44 20.65
C ASP A 385 36.34 15.90 20.47
N LYS A 386 36.19 16.47 19.27
CA LYS A 386 36.37 17.91 19.04
C LYS A 386 35.44 18.75 19.93
N LEU A 387 34.15 18.39 20.00
CA LEU A 387 33.19 19.10 20.82
C LEU A 387 33.48 18.96 22.32
N LYS A 388 33.88 17.78 22.79
CA LYS A 388 34.32 17.57 24.19
C LYS A 388 35.50 18.47 24.55
N ALA A 389 36.49 18.59 23.67
CA ALA A 389 37.63 19.47 23.87
C ALA A 389 37.18 20.94 23.96
N ALA A 390 36.31 21.37 23.04
CA ALA A 390 35.75 22.73 23.06
C ALA A 390 34.97 23.04 24.34
N LEU A 391 34.16 22.10 24.84
CA LEU A 391 33.42 22.25 26.10
C LEU A 391 34.37 22.41 27.30
N ARG A 392 35.49 21.67 27.35
CA ARG A 392 36.50 21.82 28.41
C ARG A 392 37.20 23.18 28.36
N THR A 393 37.58 23.63 27.17
CA THR A 393 38.17 24.97 26.97
C THR A 393 37.19 26.06 27.40
N ALA A 394 35.91 25.91 27.04
CA ALA A 394 34.85 26.83 27.44
C ALA A 394 34.63 26.83 28.96
N ASP A 395 34.70 25.68 29.63
CA ASP A 395 34.62 25.62 31.10
C ASP A 395 35.75 26.42 31.77
N HIS A 396 36.98 26.29 31.27
CA HIS A 396 38.13 27.03 31.79
C HIS A 396 37.97 28.53 31.59
N ALA A 397 37.55 28.98 30.40
CA ALA A 397 37.30 30.39 30.12
C ALA A 397 36.12 30.95 30.93
N ALA A 398 35.13 30.11 31.23
CA ALA A 398 33.98 30.48 32.04
C ALA A 398 34.23 30.36 33.55
N GLU A 399 35.34 29.77 34.00
CA GLU A 399 35.54 29.39 35.41
C GLU A 399 34.32 28.66 36.03
N ALA A 400 33.56 27.95 35.19
CA ALA A 400 32.28 27.33 35.52
C ALA A 400 31.89 26.35 34.42
N ARG A 401 31.06 25.36 34.76
CA ARG A 401 30.60 24.37 33.79
C ARG A 401 29.62 25.02 32.80
N VAL A 402 29.99 25.08 31.52
CA VAL A 402 29.14 25.63 30.47
C VAL A 402 28.08 24.61 30.03
N VAL A 403 26.86 25.10 29.78
CA VAL A 403 25.77 24.30 29.22
C VAL A 403 25.72 24.53 27.71
N PRO A 404 25.86 23.46 26.90
CA PRO A 404 25.70 23.58 25.47
C PRO A 404 24.23 23.77 25.07
N VAL A 405 24.02 24.64 24.08
CA VAL A 405 22.75 24.88 23.39
C VAL A 405 22.93 24.39 21.96
N ALA A 406 22.47 23.17 21.67
CA ALA A 406 22.54 22.56 20.36
C ALA A 406 21.52 23.21 19.43
N VAL A 407 21.97 24.01 18.46
CA VAL A 407 21.10 24.62 17.45
C VAL A 407 21.33 23.91 16.13
N GLY A 408 20.46 22.95 15.80
CA GLY A 408 20.64 22.18 14.58
C GLY A 408 19.65 21.06 14.36
N SER A 409 19.94 20.25 13.33
CA SER A 409 19.18 19.06 12.96
C SER A 409 19.67 17.85 13.78
N GLY A 410 19.25 16.64 13.41
CA GLY A 410 19.60 15.43 14.14
C GLY A 410 21.10 15.21 14.36
N THR A 411 21.95 15.57 13.38
CA THR A 411 23.41 15.43 13.51
C THR A 411 23.99 16.27 14.64
N ILE A 412 23.67 17.57 14.68
CA ILE A 412 24.19 18.48 15.71
C ILE A 412 23.65 18.11 17.09
N ASN A 413 22.38 17.70 17.15
CA ASN A 413 21.78 17.20 18.38
C ASN A 413 22.51 15.96 18.90
N ASP A 414 22.73 14.93 18.07
CA ASP A 414 23.37 13.68 18.48
C ASP A 414 24.84 13.88 18.89
N LEU A 415 25.59 14.70 18.15
CA LEU A 415 26.97 15.07 18.53
C LEU A 415 27.00 15.78 19.89
N THR A 416 26.11 16.74 20.09
CA THR A 416 26.03 17.50 21.34
C THR A 416 25.55 16.64 22.49
N LYS A 417 24.59 15.76 22.26
CA LYS A 417 24.04 14.84 23.25
C LYS A 417 25.10 13.87 23.75
N LEU A 418 25.84 13.22 22.84
CA LEU A 418 26.91 12.30 23.23
C LEU A 418 28.08 13.04 23.92
N ALA A 419 28.50 14.19 23.38
CA ALA A 419 29.55 15.00 24.01
C ALA A 419 29.15 15.45 25.43
N SER A 420 27.90 15.88 25.61
CA SER A 420 27.36 16.31 26.91
C SER A 420 27.30 15.16 27.91
N ARG A 421 26.90 13.96 27.47
CA ARG A 421 26.93 12.75 28.31
C ARG A 421 28.35 12.40 28.74
N LEU A 422 29.31 12.39 27.82
CA LEU A 422 30.71 12.08 28.11
C LEU A 422 31.39 13.15 28.97
N CYS A 423 30.88 14.38 28.91
CA CYS A 423 31.26 15.49 29.77
C CYS A 423 30.31 15.67 30.96
N GLU A 424 29.47 14.68 31.28
CA GLU A 424 28.55 14.58 32.43
C GLU A 424 27.70 15.83 32.73
N ARG A 425 27.24 16.52 31.68
CA ARG A 425 26.47 17.76 31.79
C ARG A 425 25.15 17.66 31.04
N PRO A 426 24.11 18.39 31.49
CA PRO A 426 22.89 18.53 30.71
C PRO A 426 23.12 19.51 29.55
N TYR A 427 22.20 19.51 28.59
CA TYR A 427 22.20 20.44 27.46
C TYR A 427 20.78 20.83 27.07
N MET A 428 20.68 21.89 26.28
CA MET A 428 19.45 22.37 25.65
C MET A 428 19.50 22.10 24.15
N ALA A 429 18.37 21.73 23.54
CA ALA A 429 18.24 21.62 22.10
C ALA A 429 17.34 22.73 21.54
N VAL A 430 17.74 23.28 20.40
CA VAL A 430 16.95 24.16 19.53
C VAL A 430 16.83 23.46 18.19
N ALA A 431 15.68 22.84 17.94
CA ALA A 431 15.43 22.05 16.74
C ALA A 431 15.29 22.97 15.52
N THR A 432 15.96 22.60 14.43
CA THR A 432 15.93 23.37 13.17
C THR A 432 15.38 22.58 11.98
N ALA A 433 15.06 21.29 12.18
CA ALA A 433 14.40 20.43 11.19
C ALA A 433 13.62 19.31 11.89
N ALA A 434 12.50 18.88 11.33
CA ALA A 434 11.74 17.72 11.81
C ALA A 434 12.22 16.44 11.13
N SER A 435 13.44 16.00 11.48
CA SER A 435 14.15 14.91 10.77
C SER A 435 14.16 13.55 11.47
N MET A 436 13.94 13.52 12.79
CA MET A 436 13.89 12.31 13.63
C MET A 436 13.28 12.63 15.00
N ASP A 437 12.91 11.59 15.76
CA ASP A 437 12.43 11.67 17.16
C ASP A 437 13.55 11.87 18.20
N GLY A 438 14.81 11.80 17.77
CA GLY A 438 15.99 11.90 18.63
C GLY A 438 16.20 13.24 19.33
N TYR A 439 15.40 14.28 19.08
CA TYR A 439 15.46 15.49 19.91
C TYR A 439 15.02 15.23 21.35
N THR A 440 14.04 14.36 21.58
CA THR A 440 13.56 14.00 22.92
C THR A 440 13.81 12.53 23.25
N ALA A 441 14.28 11.71 22.32
CA ALA A 441 14.67 10.35 22.64
C ALA A 441 16.02 10.28 23.38
N PHE A 442 16.17 9.28 24.25
CA PHE A 442 17.47 8.89 24.79
C PHE A 442 18.29 8.16 23.71
N GLY A 443 19.60 8.36 23.72
CA GLY A 443 20.53 7.75 22.75
C GLY A 443 20.91 8.68 21.59
N SER A 444 22.07 8.42 20.99
CA SER A 444 22.60 9.14 19.81
C SER A 444 23.13 8.14 18.79
N SER A 445 22.87 8.37 17.51
CA SER A 445 23.36 7.52 16.43
C SER A 445 24.63 8.13 15.83
N ILE A 446 25.80 7.60 16.21
CA ILE A 446 27.12 8.13 15.87
C ILE A 446 27.95 7.07 15.16
N THR A 447 28.59 7.45 14.06
CA THR A 447 29.60 6.65 13.37
C THR A 447 30.90 6.62 14.16
N ARG A 448 31.35 5.43 14.54
CA ARG A 448 32.62 5.16 15.22
C ARG A 448 33.28 3.97 14.54
N ASP A 449 34.58 4.08 14.23
CA ASP A 449 35.34 3.02 13.57
C ASP A 449 34.69 2.55 12.24
N GLY A 450 34.11 3.50 11.49
CA GLY A 450 33.39 3.24 10.23
C GLY A 450 31.97 2.66 10.39
N LEU A 451 31.52 2.45 11.63
CA LEU A 451 30.23 1.83 11.95
C LEU A 451 29.28 2.83 12.59
N LYS A 452 28.05 2.94 12.07
CA LYS A 452 27.00 3.72 12.73
C LYS A 452 26.46 2.94 13.93
N GLN A 453 26.70 3.46 15.13
CA GLN A 453 26.36 2.82 16.40
C GLN A 453 25.43 3.72 17.23
N THR A 454 24.56 3.09 18.03
CA THR A 454 23.70 3.82 18.97
C THR A 454 24.34 3.85 20.35
N PHE A 455 24.70 5.04 20.83
CA PHE A 455 25.25 5.25 22.17
C PHE A 455 24.15 5.71 23.13
N SER A 456 23.99 5.03 24.27
CA SER A 456 23.04 5.46 25.31
C SER A 456 23.48 6.79 25.93
N CYS A 457 22.60 7.79 25.87
CA CYS A 457 22.83 9.11 26.44
C CYS A 457 21.51 9.82 26.76
N PRO A 458 21.48 10.68 27.80
CA PRO A 458 20.26 11.37 28.19
C PRO A 458 19.72 12.30 27.11
N ALA A 459 18.40 12.41 27.03
CA ALA A 459 17.69 13.43 26.27
C ALA A 459 18.03 14.85 26.79
N PRO A 460 17.84 15.90 25.97
CA PRO A 460 18.06 17.28 26.41
C PRO A 460 17.10 17.62 27.54
N ARG A 461 17.57 18.48 28.46
CA ARG A 461 16.74 18.95 29.58
C ARG A 461 15.64 19.92 29.13
N ALA A 462 15.90 20.66 28.07
CA ALA A 462 14.95 21.60 27.49
C ALA A 462 15.04 21.55 25.96
N VAL A 463 13.89 21.64 25.29
CA VAL A 463 13.78 21.67 23.83
C VAL A 463 12.97 22.88 23.40
N LEU A 464 13.50 23.64 22.43
CA LEU A 464 12.81 24.72 21.74
C LEU A 464 12.70 24.35 20.25
N ALA A 465 11.51 24.40 19.68
CA ALA A 465 11.26 24.08 18.28
C ALA A 465 10.46 25.20 17.63
N ASP A 466 11.12 25.96 16.76
CA ASP A 466 10.51 27.04 16.01
C ASP A 466 9.99 26.52 14.67
N VAL A 467 8.67 26.46 14.52
CA VAL A 467 7.99 25.92 13.34
C VAL A 467 8.37 26.70 12.08
N ALA A 468 8.55 28.02 12.17
CA ALA A 468 8.91 28.85 11.02
C ALA A 468 10.35 28.60 10.54
N VAL A 469 11.24 28.18 11.44
CA VAL A 469 12.59 27.71 11.08
C VAL A 469 12.52 26.30 10.50
N ILE A 470 11.82 25.39 11.16
CA ILE A 470 11.71 23.98 10.78
C ILE A 470 11.07 23.82 9.40
N ALA A 471 10.03 24.60 9.09
CA ALA A 471 9.33 24.60 7.81
C ALA A 471 10.22 25.04 6.62
N LYS A 472 11.30 25.81 6.90
CA LYS A 472 12.28 26.25 5.90
C LYS A 472 13.46 25.30 5.75
N ALA A 473 13.53 24.24 6.55
CA ALA A 473 14.58 23.23 6.44
C ALA A 473 14.52 22.55 5.05
N PRO A 474 15.65 22.01 4.55
CA PRO A 474 15.65 21.22 3.33
C PRO A 474 14.52 20.16 3.31
N PRO A 475 13.69 20.08 2.24
CA PRO A 475 12.48 19.25 2.24
C PRO A 475 12.72 17.77 2.58
N PHE A 476 13.87 17.21 2.18
CA PHE A 476 14.23 15.82 2.45
C PHE A 476 14.34 15.51 3.95
N LEU A 477 14.64 16.51 4.80
CA LEU A 477 14.68 16.32 6.26
C LEU A 477 13.28 16.13 6.82
N GLY A 478 12.31 16.94 6.40
CA GLY A 478 10.90 16.76 6.76
C GLY A 478 10.35 15.43 6.24
N ALA A 479 10.69 15.05 5.00
CA ALA A 479 10.35 13.76 4.42
C ALA A 479 10.91 12.57 5.25
N ALA A 480 12.16 12.69 5.71
CA ALA A 480 12.79 11.68 6.55
C ALA A 480 12.10 11.56 7.91
N GLY A 481 11.79 12.68 8.57
CA GLY A 481 11.04 12.66 9.83
C GLY A 481 9.62 12.11 9.66
N TYR A 482 8.95 12.42 8.56
CA TYR A 482 7.63 11.85 8.27
C TYR A 482 7.68 10.33 8.12
N ALA A 483 8.66 9.82 7.38
CA ALA A 483 8.86 8.38 7.22
C ALA A 483 9.20 7.68 8.55
N ASP A 484 10.00 8.33 9.40
CA ASP A 484 10.30 7.85 10.75
C ASP A 484 9.06 7.87 11.66
N LEU A 485 8.22 8.90 11.60
CA LEU A 485 6.97 8.94 12.36
C LEU A 485 5.97 7.89 11.88
N LEU A 486 5.87 7.66 10.57
CA LEU A 486 4.97 6.67 9.97
C LEU A 486 5.24 5.24 10.45
N ALA A 487 6.51 4.94 10.74
CA ALA A 487 6.97 3.66 11.30
C ALA A 487 6.31 3.27 12.62
N LYS A 488 5.81 4.25 13.37
CA LYS A 488 5.16 4.02 14.66
C LYS A 488 3.87 3.20 14.49
N ILE A 489 3.29 3.17 13.28
CA ILE A 489 2.15 2.30 12.93
C ILE A 489 2.53 0.82 13.04
N THR A 490 3.62 0.40 12.40
CA THR A 490 4.08 -1.00 12.44
C THR A 490 4.75 -1.34 13.76
N ALA A 491 5.46 -0.40 14.39
CA ALA A 491 6.00 -0.59 15.74
C ALA A 491 4.88 -0.86 16.77
N GLY A 492 3.76 -0.14 16.67
CA GLY A 492 2.57 -0.38 17.48
C GLY A 492 1.95 -1.76 17.20
N ALA A 493 1.88 -2.18 15.93
CA ALA A 493 1.41 -3.52 15.57
C ALA A 493 2.30 -4.63 16.15
N ASP A 494 3.63 -4.47 16.12
CA ASP A 494 4.56 -5.42 16.73
C ASP A 494 4.37 -5.53 18.25
N TRP A 495 4.08 -4.39 18.91
CA TRP A 495 3.82 -4.39 20.35
C TRP A 495 2.49 -5.06 20.70
N LEU A 496 1.43 -4.84 19.91
CA LEU A 496 0.16 -5.56 20.05
C LEU A 496 0.33 -7.08 19.94
N VAL A 497 1.14 -7.55 18.99
CA VAL A 497 1.44 -8.97 18.84
C VAL A 497 2.18 -9.50 20.07
N ALA A 498 3.22 -8.81 20.52
CA ALA A 498 4.00 -9.27 21.67
C ALA A 498 3.19 -9.30 22.98
N ASP A 499 2.32 -8.30 23.19
CA ASP A 499 1.41 -8.23 24.34
C ASP A 499 0.37 -9.36 24.30
N ALA A 500 -0.28 -9.55 23.15
CA ALA A 500 -1.28 -10.59 22.97
C ALA A 500 -0.72 -12.00 23.21
N LEU A 501 0.54 -12.25 22.84
CA LEU A 501 1.25 -13.51 23.07
C LEU A 501 1.90 -13.63 24.46
N GLY A 502 1.81 -12.59 25.29
CA GLY A 502 2.39 -12.58 26.63
C GLY A 502 3.92 -12.54 26.64
N VAL A 503 4.54 -12.08 25.56
CA VAL A 503 6.00 -11.95 25.44
C VAL A 503 6.50 -10.69 26.14
N GLU A 504 5.81 -9.58 25.91
CA GLU A 504 6.16 -8.27 26.46
C GLU A 504 4.87 -7.48 26.68
N PRO A 505 4.54 -7.09 27.92
CA PRO A 505 3.32 -6.34 28.20
C PRO A 505 3.38 -4.93 27.60
N MET A 506 2.22 -4.44 27.19
CA MET A 506 2.07 -3.07 26.70
C MET A 506 1.90 -2.06 27.83
N ASP A 507 2.66 -0.96 27.77
CA ASP A 507 2.49 0.17 28.68
C ASP A 507 1.42 1.13 28.13
N GLY A 508 0.27 1.19 28.82
CA GLY A 508 -0.88 1.99 28.40
C GLY A 508 -0.59 3.48 28.22
N PRO A 509 0.10 4.15 29.17
CA PRO A 509 0.53 5.54 29.01
C PRO A 509 1.44 5.77 27.79
N ALA A 510 2.51 5.00 27.62
CA ALA A 510 3.43 5.14 26.50
C ALA A 510 2.77 4.83 25.15
N TRP A 511 1.89 3.82 25.11
CA TRP A 511 1.03 3.56 23.97
C TRP A 511 0.20 4.79 23.60
N ARG A 512 -0.47 5.43 24.57
CA ARG A 512 -1.31 6.62 24.33
C ARG A 512 -0.50 7.82 23.87
N ILE A 513 0.70 8.04 24.42
CA ILE A 513 1.60 9.12 24.01
C ILE A 513 1.92 9.02 22.52
N VAL A 514 2.25 7.83 22.01
CA VAL A 514 2.62 7.64 20.60
C VAL A 514 1.39 7.48 19.70
N GLN A 515 0.51 6.53 20.03
CA GLN A 515 -0.55 6.05 19.12
C GLN A 515 -1.84 6.88 19.18
N GLY A 516 -2.05 7.69 20.24
CA GLY A 516 -3.27 8.47 20.43
C GLY A 516 -3.46 9.59 19.40
N GLY A 517 -2.37 10.30 19.06
CA GLY A 517 -2.36 11.40 18.08
C GLY A 517 -1.75 11.05 16.73
N LEU A 518 -1.23 9.84 16.55
CA LEU A 518 -0.38 9.47 15.41
C LEU A 518 -1.04 9.70 14.04
N ARG A 519 -2.30 9.30 13.88
CA ARG A 519 -3.03 9.47 12.61
C ARG A 519 -3.20 10.93 12.21
N ASN A 520 -3.47 11.81 13.19
CA ASN A 520 -3.59 13.23 12.93
C ASN A 520 -2.25 13.80 12.48
N ALA A 521 -1.16 13.44 13.16
CA ALA A 521 0.19 13.87 12.77
C ALA A 521 0.63 13.36 11.38
N LEU A 522 0.03 12.27 10.89
CA LEU A 522 0.28 11.70 9.57
C LEU A 522 -0.71 12.16 8.49
N ALA A 523 -1.71 12.97 8.83
CA ALA A 523 -2.86 13.22 7.97
C ALA A 523 -2.53 14.02 6.69
N ASN A 524 -1.53 14.90 6.74
CA ASN A 524 -1.20 15.83 5.64
C ASN A 524 0.26 15.66 5.12
N PRO A 525 0.60 14.54 4.45
CA PRO A 525 1.94 14.33 3.90
C PRO A 525 2.35 15.39 2.86
N ALA A 526 1.42 15.82 2.00
CA ALA A 526 1.69 16.86 1.00
C ALA A 526 2.04 18.21 1.64
N GLY A 527 1.42 18.54 2.79
CA GLY A 527 1.78 19.70 3.60
C GLY A 527 3.24 19.66 4.08
N ILE A 528 3.74 18.48 4.46
CA ILE A 528 5.15 18.32 4.84
C ILE A 528 6.08 18.66 3.67
N ALA A 529 5.81 18.13 2.49
CA ALA A 529 6.60 18.42 1.29
C ALA A 529 6.55 19.90 0.88
N ALA A 530 5.42 20.56 1.15
CA ALA A 530 5.21 21.99 0.86
C ALA A 530 5.77 22.93 1.94
N GLY A 531 6.24 22.42 3.09
CA GLY A 531 6.63 23.25 4.23
C GLY A 531 5.45 23.95 4.90
N ASP A 532 4.25 23.37 4.83
CA ASP A 532 3.06 23.88 5.52
C ASP A 532 3.29 23.90 7.03
N HIS A 533 3.10 25.05 7.65
CA HIS A 533 3.47 25.27 9.06
C HIS A 533 2.68 24.36 10.01
N GLU A 534 1.38 24.15 9.77
CA GLU A 534 0.56 23.30 10.63
C GLU A 534 0.94 21.82 10.47
N ALA A 535 1.14 21.34 9.25
CA ALA A 535 1.62 19.98 9.02
C ALA A 535 3.01 19.76 9.66
N VAL A 536 3.93 20.71 9.52
CA VAL A 536 5.28 20.66 10.11
C VAL A 536 5.22 20.70 11.64
N ARG A 537 4.32 21.50 12.22
CA ARG A 537 4.08 21.52 13.66
C ARG A 537 3.61 20.15 14.15
N GLN A 538 2.61 19.56 13.51
CA GLN A 538 2.07 18.26 13.90
C GLN A 538 3.12 17.13 13.76
N LEU A 539 3.93 17.16 12.71
CA LEU A 539 5.06 16.24 12.55
C LEU A 539 6.08 16.42 13.69
N THR A 540 6.44 17.66 14.00
CA THR A 540 7.39 17.97 15.08
C THR A 540 6.85 17.48 16.42
N GLU A 541 5.60 17.78 16.75
CA GLU A 541 4.95 17.30 17.97
C GLU A 541 4.94 15.76 18.03
N GLY A 542 4.54 15.07 16.96
CA GLY A 542 4.52 13.61 16.91
C GLY A 542 5.89 12.96 17.13
N LEU A 543 6.94 13.51 16.53
CA LEU A 543 8.33 13.06 16.75
C LEU A 543 8.77 13.26 18.21
N MET A 544 8.43 14.42 18.82
CA MET A 544 8.80 14.71 20.21
C MET A 544 8.08 13.79 21.21
N LEU A 545 6.81 13.46 20.94
CA LEU A 545 6.02 12.51 21.73
C LEU A 545 6.65 11.10 21.69
N GLY A 546 7.16 10.67 20.54
CA GLY A 546 7.91 9.41 20.41
C GLY A 546 9.07 9.33 21.41
N GLY A 547 9.88 10.38 21.50
CA GLY A 547 10.99 10.45 22.46
C GLY A 547 10.56 10.45 23.92
N PHE A 548 9.44 11.12 24.27
CA PHE A 548 8.90 11.08 25.65
C PHE A 548 8.42 9.69 26.05
N ALA A 549 7.71 8.99 25.16
CA ALA A 549 7.30 7.61 25.42
C ALA A 549 8.52 6.69 25.62
N MET A 550 9.59 6.87 24.83
CA MET A 550 10.83 6.13 25.03
C MET A 550 11.47 6.42 26.39
N GLN A 551 11.49 7.69 26.81
CA GLN A 551 12.00 8.07 28.13
C GLN A 551 11.20 7.43 29.27
N SER A 552 9.87 7.35 29.15
CA SER A 552 8.98 6.85 30.21
C SER A 552 9.11 5.34 30.43
N VAL A 553 9.40 4.56 29.39
CA VAL A 553 9.56 3.09 29.49
C VAL A 553 11.02 2.62 29.45
N LYS A 554 11.98 3.55 29.34
CA LYS A 554 13.44 3.28 29.28
C LYS A 554 13.86 2.31 28.17
N ASN A 555 13.09 2.26 27.09
CA ASN A 555 13.39 1.45 25.93
C ASN A 555 12.75 2.09 24.67
N SER A 556 13.12 1.61 23.48
CA SER A 556 12.59 2.14 22.22
C SER A 556 11.25 1.53 21.78
N ARG A 557 10.63 0.63 22.56
CA ARG A 557 9.46 -0.16 22.15
C ARG A 557 8.29 0.66 21.61
N PRO A 558 7.91 1.81 22.20
CA PRO A 558 6.80 2.61 21.70
C PRO A 558 7.01 3.17 20.29
N ALA A 559 8.27 3.30 19.86
CA ALA A 559 8.66 4.00 18.63
C ALA A 559 9.38 3.12 17.60
N SER A 560 9.69 1.86 17.95
CA SER A 560 10.59 1.00 17.19
C SER A 560 10.17 -0.47 17.21
N GLY A 561 10.02 -1.08 16.04
CA GLY A 561 9.71 -2.49 15.80
C GLY A 561 10.64 -3.11 14.76
N ALA A 562 10.11 -4.01 13.94
CA ALA A 562 10.83 -4.68 12.86
C ALA A 562 11.34 -3.70 11.80
N GLU A 563 10.62 -2.61 11.52
CA GLU A 563 11.06 -1.64 10.53
C GLU A 563 12.39 -0.95 10.92
N HIS A 564 12.61 -0.72 12.21
CA HIS A 564 13.91 -0.25 12.71
C HIS A 564 14.99 -1.33 12.67
N GLN A 565 14.64 -2.61 12.85
CA GLN A 565 15.60 -3.71 12.70
C GLN A 565 16.18 -3.73 11.28
N PHE A 566 15.36 -3.52 10.25
CA PHE A 566 15.86 -3.37 8.87
C PHE A 566 16.80 -2.18 8.71
N SER A 567 16.42 -1.00 9.22
CA SER A 567 17.30 0.19 9.13
C SER A 567 18.65 -0.06 9.81
N HIS A 568 18.65 -0.68 10.99
CA HIS A 568 19.86 -0.98 11.75
C HIS A 568 20.70 -2.08 11.09
N LEU A 569 20.06 -3.10 10.51
CA LEU A 569 20.75 -4.10 9.70
C LEU A 569 21.52 -3.42 8.57
N TRP A 570 20.87 -2.53 7.82
CA TRP A 570 21.53 -1.82 6.73
C TRP A 570 22.62 -0.86 7.20
N ASP A 571 22.51 -0.29 8.41
CA ASP A 571 23.63 0.43 9.05
C ASP A 571 24.82 -0.48 9.33
N MET A 572 24.57 -1.66 9.93
CA MET A 572 25.60 -2.66 10.25
C MET A 572 26.22 -3.32 9.00
N GLN A 573 25.52 -3.25 7.86
CA GLN A 573 26.00 -3.69 6.55
C GLN A 573 26.76 -2.59 5.78
N HIS A 574 26.94 -1.40 6.37
CA HIS A 574 27.57 -0.25 5.71
C HIS A 574 26.88 0.12 4.39
N HIS A 575 25.55 0.13 4.39
CA HIS A 575 24.81 0.44 3.18
C HIS A 575 25.02 1.90 2.75
N GLU A 576 25.49 2.07 1.52
CA GLU A 576 25.66 3.36 0.86
C GLU A 576 24.91 3.38 -0.48
N TYR A 577 24.45 4.56 -0.85
CA TYR A 577 23.82 4.84 -2.13
C TYR A 577 24.32 6.20 -2.62
N GLU A 578 24.78 6.24 -3.86
CA GLU A 578 25.37 7.44 -4.47
C GLU A 578 26.50 8.08 -3.62
N GLY A 579 27.32 7.23 -2.97
CA GLY A 579 28.46 7.66 -2.16
C GLY A 579 28.10 8.22 -0.78
N THR A 580 26.86 8.06 -0.32
CA THR A 580 26.42 8.50 1.01
C THR A 580 25.56 7.45 1.70
N THR A 581 25.55 7.45 3.04
CA THR A 581 24.61 6.62 3.81
C THR A 581 23.20 7.18 3.70
N PRO A 582 22.20 6.41 3.22
CA PRO A 582 20.81 6.88 3.20
C PRO A 582 20.31 7.29 4.58
N SER A 583 19.44 8.32 4.62
CA SER A 583 18.84 8.82 5.86
C SER A 583 18.16 7.69 6.65
N HIS A 584 18.23 7.78 7.99
CA HIS A 584 17.57 6.83 8.89
C HIS A 584 16.08 6.71 8.59
N GLY A 585 15.37 7.84 8.52
CA GLY A 585 13.94 7.87 8.22
C GLY A 585 13.59 7.25 6.87
N PHE A 586 14.46 7.40 5.86
CA PHE A 586 14.23 6.78 4.55
C PHE A 586 14.37 5.26 4.57
N LYS A 587 15.38 4.74 5.26
CA LYS A 587 15.52 3.29 5.50
C LYS A 587 14.33 2.75 6.28
N VAL A 588 13.96 3.42 7.36
CA VAL A 588 12.80 3.07 8.18
C VAL A 588 11.50 3.14 7.36
N GLY A 589 11.33 4.10 6.45
CA GLY A 589 10.17 4.22 5.57
C GLY A 589 10.01 3.03 4.62
N ILE A 590 11.09 2.62 3.94
CA ILE A 590 11.09 1.41 3.09
C ILE A 590 10.84 0.15 3.91
N ALA A 591 11.44 0.07 5.10
CA ALA A 591 11.20 -1.05 6.00
C ALA A 591 9.75 -1.09 6.51
N THR A 592 9.12 0.06 6.76
CA THR A 592 7.71 0.15 7.15
C THR A 592 6.81 -0.43 6.05
N LEU A 593 7.10 -0.16 4.77
CA LEU A 593 6.41 -0.82 3.65
C LEU A 593 6.60 -2.33 3.67
N ALA A 594 7.83 -2.81 3.89
CA ALA A 594 8.15 -4.24 3.96
C ALA A 594 7.37 -4.96 5.07
N ILE A 595 7.33 -4.37 6.26
CA ILE A 595 6.64 -4.91 7.42
C ILE A 595 5.11 -4.87 7.24
N THR A 596 4.56 -3.78 6.69
CA THR A 596 3.13 -3.71 6.37
C THR A 596 2.73 -4.78 5.35
N ALA A 597 3.52 -4.99 4.30
CA ALA A 597 3.24 -6.03 3.30
C ALA A 597 3.20 -7.45 3.92
N LEU A 598 4.12 -7.73 4.86
CA LEU A 598 4.11 -9.00 5.61
C LEU A 598 2.87 -9.13 6.50
N TYR A 599 2.48 -8.07 7.19
CA TYR A 599 1.25 -8.06 7.98
C TYR A 599 0.00 -8.27 7.14
N GLU A 600 -0.14 -7.56 6.01
CA GLU A 600 -1.28 -7.75 5.10
C GLU A 600 -1.34 -9.19 4.60
N TRP A 601 -0.20 -9.79 4.23
CA TRP A 601 -0.16 -11.20 3.86
C TRP A 601 -0.65 -12.11 4.98
N LEU A 602 -0.20 -11.91 6.23
CA LEU A 602 -0.65 -12.69 7.38
C LEU A 602 -2.15 -12.50 7.68
N LEU A 603 -2.69 -11.31 7.44
CA LEU A 603 -4.10 -10.98 7.74
C LEU A 603 -5.07 -11.47 6.65
N ASP A 604 -4.60 -11.55 5.40
CA ASP A 604 -5.43 -11.82 4.22
C ASP A 604 -5.23 -13.22 3.65
N HIS A 605 -4.02 -13.79 3.75
CA HIS A 605 -3.65 -15.05 3.08
C HIS A 605 -3.37 -16.20 4.05
N TRP A 606 -2.84 -15.91 5.24
CA TRP A 606 -2.57 -16.96 6.22
C TRP A 606 -3.85 -17.46 6.90
N ASN A 607 -4.01 -18.78 6.98
CA ASN A 607 -5.12 -19.42 7.68
C ASN A 607 -4.60 -20.09 8.98
N PRO A 608 -4.84 -19.50 10.16
CA PRO A 608 -4.40 -20.07 11.44
C PRO A 608 -4.99 -21.47 11.72
N ALA A 609 -6.17 -21.80 11.16
CA ALA A 609 -6.77 -23.12 11.34
C ALA A 609 -5.96 -24.25 10.65
N GLN A 610 -4.99 -23.90 9.81
CA GLN A 610 -4.07 -24.82 9.15
C GLN A 610 -2.69 -24.85 9.79
N LEU A 611 -2.49 -24.16 10.92
CA LEU A 611 -1.20 -24.16 11.63
C LEU A 611 -0.91 -25.54 12.23
N ASP A 612 0.12 -26.20 11.72
CA ASP A 612 0.65 -27.44 12.29
C ASP A 612 1.69 -27.11 13.38
N ILE A 613 1.22 -27.09 14.63
CA ILE A 613 2.05 -26.75 15.79
C ILE A 613 3.14 -27.79 16.02
N ASP A 614 2.86 -29.07 15.80
CA ASP A 614 3.83 -30.14 15.99
C ASP A 614 4.96 -30.05 14.96
N ALA A 615 4.64 -29.74 13.70
CA ALA A 615 5.64 -29.48 12.68
C ALA A 615 6.44 -28.19 12.92
N CYS A 616 5.87 -27.20 13.61
CA CYS A 616 6.61 -26.00 14.03
C CYS A 616 7.59 -26.33 15.16
N CYS A 617 7.15 -27.06 16.19
CA CYS A 617 8.00 -27.48 17.31
C CYS A 617 9.10 -28.45 16.88
N ALA A 618 8.82 -29.38 15.96
CA ALA A 618 9.81 -30.34 15.47
C ALA A 618 10.92 -29.68 14.63
N ALA A 619 10.61 -28.57 13.96
CA ALA A 619 11.58 -27.79 13.19
C ALA A 619 12.27 -26.69 14.03
N TRP A 620 11.87 -26.50 15.30
CA TRP A 620 12.46 -25.49 16.16
C TRP A 620 13.82 -25.96 16.70
N PRO A 621 14.83 -25.08 16.82
CA PRO A 621 16.14 -25.48 17.35
C PRO A 621 16.03 -26.13 18.74
N GLU A 622 16.78 -27.21 18.95
CA GLU A 622 16.72 -28.00 20.18
C GLU A 622 17.31 -27.26 21.40
N SER A 623 18.19 -26.29 21.18
CA SER A 623 18.82 -25.48 22.23
C SER A 623 19.10 -24.05 21.77
N ALA A 624 19.44 -23.18 22.72
CA ALA A 624 19.85 -21.81 22.44
C ALA A 624 21.15 -21.74 21.61
N GLU A 625 22.06 -22.69 21.83
CA GLU A 625 23.29 -22.85 21.04
C GLU A 625 22.97 -23.24 19.60
N ALA A 626 22.09 -24.23 19.40
CA ALA A 626 21.64 -24.62 18.07
C ALA A 626 20.93 -23.46 17.33
N ALA A 627 20.15 -22.65 18.06
CA ALA A 627 19.53 -21.44 17.50
C ALA A 627 20.57 -20.39 17.11
N ALA A 628 21.63 -20.21 17.90
CA ALA A 628 22.73 -19.31 17.59
C ALA A 628 23.50 -19.76 16.34
N GLU A 629 23.74 -21.07 16.22
CA GLU A 629 24.42 -21.67 15.06
C GLU A 629 23.57 -21.56 13.78
N ALA A 630 22.27 -21.82 13.87
CA ALA A 630 21.34 -21.71 12.75
C ALA A 630 21.18 -20.28 12.21
N GLY A 631 21.48 -19.26 13.03
CA GLY A 631 21.54 -17.86 12.60
C GLY A 631 22.73 -17.51 11.69
N GLY A 632 23.66 -18.44 11.49
CA GLY A 632 24.90 -18.25 10.74
C GLY A 632 24.73 -18.20 9.23
N ALA A 633 24.61 -16.97 8.70
CA ALA A 633 24.83 -16.55 7.32
C ALA A 633 23.73 -16.85 6.27
N PRO A 634 22.69 -15.99 6.16
CA PRO A 634 21.68 -16.10 5.09
C PRO A 634 22.20 -15.77 3.69
N ASP A 635 23.28 -14.97 3.58
CA ASP A 635 23.96 -14.62 2.31
C ASP A 635 25.28 -13.89 2.60
N ALA A 636 26.43 -14.42 2.16
CA ALA A 636 27.75 -13.81 2.42
C ALA A 636 27.96 -12.44 1.73
N ARG A 637 27.15 -12.07 0.72
CA ARG A 637 27.28 -10.78 0.00
C ARG A 637 27.03 -9.56 0.89
N TRP A 638 26.17 -9.70 1.90
CA TRP A 638 25.77 -8.61 2.80
C TRP A 638 25.87 -9.03 4.27
N TRP A 639 26.79 -9.94 4.59
CA TRP A 639 26.93 -10.50 5.92
C TRP A 639 28.40 -10.60 6.31
N ASN A 640 28.71 -10.21 7.56
CA ASN A 640 30.08 -10.19 8.07
C ASN A 640 30.17 -10.93 9.42
N ASN A 641 31.39 -11.17 9.89
CA ASN A 641 31.64 -11.95 11.12
C ASN A 641 31.04 -11.28 12.37
N GLU A 642 31.03 -9.96 12.45
CA GLU A 642 30.46 -9.22 13.58
C GLU A 642 28.94 -9.43 13.66
N LEU A 643 28.25 -9.37 12.52
CA LEU A 643 26.83 -9.68 12.39
C LEU A 643 26.53 -11.13 12.76
N THR A 644 27.38 -12.08 12.40
CA THR A 644 27.23 -13.49 12.83
C THR A 644 27.27 -13.63 14.34
N ILE A 645 28.24 -12.99 15.01
CA ILE A 645 28.37 -13.04 16.48
C ILE A 645 27.17 -12.37 17.16
N LEU A 646 26.76 -11.19 16.66
CA LEU A 646 25.59 -10.47 17.17
C LEU A 646 24.31 -11.30 17.00
N ALA A 647 24.07 -11.82 15.80
CA ALA A 647 22.90 -12.63 15.49
C ALA A 647 22.84 -13.87 16.37
N GLY A 648 23.96 -14.59 16.53
CA GLY A 648 24.02 -15.75 17.43
C GLY A 648 23.67 -15.39 18.87
N THR A 649 24.19 -14.27 19.37
CA THR A 649 23.90 -13.76 20.73
C THR A 649 22.42 -13.42 20.90
N GLU A 650 21.83 -12.69 19.95
CA GLU A 650 20.44 -12.26 20.04
C GLU A 650 19.46 -13.42 19.79
N LEU A 651 19.79 -14.39 18.94
CA LEU A 651 18.98 -15.60 18.72
C LEU A 651 19.02 -16.56 19.91
N ALA A 652 20.18 -16.79 20.52
CA ALA A 652 20.28 -17.53 21.77
C ALA A 652 19.41 -16.90 22.87
N ALA A 653 19.40 -15.57 22.96
CA ALA A 653 18.57 -14.83 23.91
C ALA A 653 17.06 -14.89 23.58
N LYS A 654 16.67 -15.04 22.31
CA LYS A 654 15.28 -15.20 21.86
C LYS A 654 14.75 -16.62 22.02
N TRP A 655 15.65 -17.59 22.10
CA TRP A 655 15.29 -18.99 22.10
C TRP A 655 14.40 -19.31 23.30
N ILE A 656 13.36 -20.09 23.02
CA ILE A 656 12.46 -20.65 24.02
C ILE A 656 12.37 -22.15 23.75
N SER A 657 12.06 -22.93 24.79
CA SER A 657 11.93 -24.39 24.63
C SER A 657 10.81 -24.75 23.65
N PRO A 658 10.86 -25.93 23.00
CA PRO A 658 9.78 -26.41 22.14
C PRO A 658 8.41 -26.44 22.85
N GLU A 659 8.37 -26.71 24.16
CA GLU A 659 7.15 -26.66 24.96
C GLU A 659 6.61 -25.23 25.11
N ALA A 660 7.50 -24.26 25.35
CA ALA A 660 7.14 -22.85 25.41
C ALA A 660 6.67 -22.33 24.05
N LEU A 661 7.30 -22.78 22.95
CA LEU A 661 6.83 -22.48 21.60
C LEU A 661 5.43 -23.04 21.36
N ARG A 662 5.19 -24.31 21.71
CA ARG A 662 3.87 -24.94 21.61
C ARG A 662 2.81 -24.12 22.35
N ALA A 663 3.08 -23.76 23.60
CA ALA A 663 2.17 -22.95 24.41
C ALA A 663 1.91 -21.57 23.77
N GLN A 664 2.92 -20.93 23.21
CA GLN A 664 2.77 -19.65 22.54
C GLN A 664 1.94 -19.75 21.24
N LEU A 665 2.15 -20.80 20.43
CA LEU A 665 1.38 -21.02 19.21
C LEU A 665 -0.09 -21.40 19.51
N GLN A 666 -0.34 -22.14 20.59
CA GLN A 666 -1.71 -22.39 21.07
C GLN A 666 -2.39 -21.09 21.49
N ARG A 667 -1.71 -20.27 22.30
CA ARG A 667 -2.21 -18.94 22.68
C ARG A 667 -2.47 -18.06 21.47
N LEU A 668 -1.59 -18.08 20.45
CA LEU A 668 -1.79 -17.36 19.20
C LEU A 668 -3.14 -17.73 18.57
N LEU A 669 -3.46 -19.02 18.43
CA LEU A 669 -4.73 -19.47 17.85
C LEU A 669 -5.94 -18.98 18.66
N GLU A 670 -5.83 -18.98 19.99
CA GLU A 670 -6.89 -18.49 20.89
C GLU A 670 -7.14 -16.98 20.73
N VAL A 671 -6.08 -16.18 20.69
CA VAL A 671 -6.18 -14.72 20.66
C VAL A 671 -6.28 -14.15 19.25
N TRP A 672 -6.00 -14.94 18.20
CA TRP A 672 -5.93 -14.46 16.82
C TRP A 672 -7.20 -13.73 16.33
N PRO A 673 -8.43 -14.20 16.60
CA PRO A 673 -9.62 -13.49 16.12
C PRO A 673 -9.70 -12.04 16.61
N GLU A 674 -9.39 -11.79 17.88
CA GLU A 674 -9.36 -10.44 18.46
C GLU A 674 -8.13 -9.65 18.01
N LEU A 675 -6.96 -10.29 18.03
CA LEU A 675 -5.70 -9.68 17.59
C LEU A 675 -5.79 -9.22 16.12
N ARG A 676 -6.41 -10.01 15.24
CA ARG A 676 -6.64 -9.67 13.83
C ARG A 676 -7.44 -8.38 13.69
N VAL A 677 -8.47 -8.17 14.50
CA VAL A 677 -9.27 -6.94 14.50
C VAL A 677 -8.42 -5.75 14.96
N LYS A 678 -7.65 -5.91 16.05
CA LYS A 678 -6.75 -4.87 16.55
C LYS A 678 -5.67 -4.50 15.53
N LEU A 679 -5.07 -5.49 14.87
CA LEU A 679 -4.05 -5.29 13.84
C LEU A 679 -4.61 -4.57 12.61
N ARG A 680 -5.79 -4.97 12.11
CA ARG A 680 -6.45 -4.25 11.01
C ARG A 680 -6.81 -2.81 11.39
N GLY A 681 -7.18 -2.58 12.64
CA GLY A 681 -7.42 -1.24 13.16
C GLY A 681 -6.13 -0.44 13.36
N GLN A 682 -5.00 -1.06 13.67
CA GLN A 682 -3.74 -0.38 13.90
C GLN A 682 -3.04 -0.01 12.57
N LEU A 683 -3.00 -0.94 11.62
CA LEU A 683 -2.23 -0.80 10.40
C LEU A 683 -2.88 0.14 9.38
N LEU A 684 -2.03 0.83 8.62
CA LEU A 684 -2.41 1.46 7.35
C LEU A 684 -2.10 0.48 6.20
N SER A 685 -2.83 0.60 5.09
CA SER A 685 -2.62 -0.28 3.94
C SER A 685 -1.23 -0.07 3.31
N PHE A 686 -0.67 -1.09 2.68
CA PHE A 686 0.60 -0.99 1.94
C PHE A 686 0.54 0.14 0.91
N THR A 687 -0.54 0.20 0.14
CA THR A 687 -0.78 1.23 -0.87
C THR A 687 -0.90 2.62 -0.24
N GLY A 688 -1.57 2.73 0.91
CA GLY A 688 -1.72 3.96 1.67
C GLY A 688 -0.39 4.49 2.20
N ILE A 689 0.44 3.63 2.79
CA ILE A 689 1.79 3.99 3.26
C ILE A 689 2.65 4.43 2.07
N ARG A 690 2.63 3.69 0.96
CA ARG A 690 3.42 4.01 -0.24
C ARG A 690 3.03 5.36 -0.83
N ARG A 691 1.73 5.66 -0.89
CA ARG A 691 1.21 6.97 -1.30
C ARG A 691 1.70 8.08 -0.37
N ARG A 692 1.53 7.92 0.95
CA ARG A 692 1.92 8.94 1.95
C ARG A 692 3.42 9.24 1.92
N LEU A 693 4.27 8.22 1.80
CA LEU A 693 5.71 8.39 1.62
C LEU A 693 6.01 9.22 0.36
N ARG A 694 5.40 8.87 -0.78
CA ARG A 694 5.55 9.63 -2.02
C ARG A 694 5.10 11.09 -1.89
N GLU A 695 3.94 11.33 -1.29
CA GLU A 695 3.38 12.67 -1.08
C GLU A 695 4.22 13.52 -0.13
N ALA A 696 4.85 12.91 0.87
CA ALA A 696 5.79 13.58 1.78
C ALA A 696 7.18 13.82 1.16
N GLY A 697 7.44 13.33 -0.06
CA GLY A 697 8.74 13.42 -0.71
C GLY A 697 9.77 12.39 -0.22
N ALA A 698 9.32 11.32 0.45
CA ALA A 698 10.17 10.23 0.93
C ALA A 698 10.28 9.08 -0.10
N PRO A 699 11.34 8.26 -0.02
CA PRO A 699 11.44 7.01 -0.78
C PRO A 699 10.24 6.09 -0.53
N HIS A 700 9.69 5.58 -1.62
CA HIS A 700 8.52 4.68 -1.65
C HIS A 700 8.79 3.42 -2.50
N GLU A 701 10.01 3.26 -3.01
CA GLU A 701 10.59 2.05 -3.58
C GLU A 701 11.96 1.78 -2.96
N PRO A 702 12.33 0.51 -2.72
CA PRO A 702 13.62 0.18 -2.11
C PRO A 702 14.82 0.65 -2.97
N GLU A 703 14.68 0.68 -4.30
CA GLU A 703 15.74 1.10 -5.21
C GLU A 703 16.09 2.59 -5.07
N GLN A 704 15.18 3.43 -4.59
CA GLN A 704 15.42 4.86 -4.35
C GLN A 704 16.39 5.12 -3.18
N ILE A 705 16.67 4.09 -2.39
CA ILE A 705 17.74 4.10 -1.39
C ILE A 705 18.84 3.09 -1.73
N GLY A 706 18.88 2.54 -2.94
CA GLY A 706 19.91 1.57 -3.36
C GLY A 706 19.72 0.14 -2.84
N ILE A 707 18.54 -0.22 -2.34
CA ILE A 707 18.22 -1.60 -1.95
C ILE A 707 17.49 -2.29 -3.11
N THR A 708 18.06 -3.38 -3.64
CA THR A 708 17.38 -4.20 -4.66
C THR A 708 16.27 -5.03 -4.02
N ARG A 709 15.26 -5.45 -4.80
CA ARG A 709 14.22 -6.40 -4.33
C ARG A 709 14.79 -7.70 -3.79
N GLU A 710 15.85 -8.22 -4.41
CA GLU A 710 16.58 -9.40 -3.92
C GLU A 710 17.16 -9.15 -2.53
N ARG A 711 17.86 -8.02 -2.35
CA ARG A 711 18.41 -7.65 -1.04
C ARG A 711 17.31 -7.37 -0.01
N LEU A 712 16.21 -6.75 -0.40
CA LEU A 712 15.06 -6.54 0.48
C LEU A 712 14.47 -7.88 0.94
N ARG A 713 14.31 -8.86 0.03
CA ARG A 713 13.84 -10.21 0.36
C ARG A 713 14.73 -10.87 1.41
N VAL A 714 16.05 -10.81 1.23
CA VAL A 714 17.03 -11.37 2.19
C VAL A 714 16.98 -10.63 3.53
N ALA A 715 16.74 -9.31 3.51
CA ALA A 715 16.69 -8.49 4.72
C ALA A 715 15.57 -8.91 5.70
N PHE A 716 14.46 -9.52 5.26
CA PHE A 716 13.44 -10.06 6.17
C PHE A 716 13.98 -11.11 7.13
N VAL A 717 14.83 -12.00 6.63
CA VAL A 717 15.45 -13.07 7.44
C VAL A 717 16.55 -12.46 8.30
N GLN A 718 17.41 -11.63 7.71
CA GLN A 718 18.54 -11.02 8.41
C GLN A 718 18.11 -10.06 9.52
N ALA A 719 17.10 -9.23 9.31
CA ALA A 719 16.67 -8.23 10.29
C ALA A 719 16.08 -8.89 11.54
N GLN A 720 15.47 -10.07 11.40
CA GLN A 720 14.91 -10.84 12.51
C GLN A 720 15.99 -11.25 13.53
N THR A 721 17.23 -11.44 13.10
CA THR A 721 18.29 -12.02 13.94
C THR A 721 19.08 -10.97 14.73
N ILE A 722 19.07 -9.69 14.34
CA ILE A 722 19.99 -8.68 14.91
C ILE A 722 19.55 -8.06 16.26
N ARG A 723 18.36 -8.41 16.77
CA ARG A 723 17.78 -7.84 18.01
C ARG A 723 16.83 -8.82 18.68
N ARG A 724 16.95 -9.05 19.99
CA ARG A 724 16.08 -9.94 20.81
C ARG A 724 14.61 -9.55 20.94
N ARG A 725 14.22 -8.39 20.43
CA ARG A 725 12.82 -7.92 20.46
C ARG A 725 11.95 -8.83 19.61
N PHE A 726 10.79 -9.21 20.15
CA PHE A 726 9.79 -9.98 19.43
C PHE A 726 8.94 -9.07 18.52
N THR A 727 8.86 -9.45 17.25
CA THR A 727 8.16 -8.71 16.19
C THR A 727 7.37 -9.65 15.29
N VAL A 728 6.70 -9.13 14.25
CA VAL A 728 6.05 -9.93 13.22
C VAL A 728 7.01 -10.86 12.48
N LEU A 729 8.30 -10.52 12.40
CA LEU A 729 9.31 -11.42 11.81
C LEU A 729 9.45 -12.69 12.64
N ASP A 730 9.43 -12.57 13.97
CA ASP A 730 9.47 -13.71 14.89
C ASP A 730 8.17 -14.51 14.86
N LEU A 731 7.02 -13.84 14.78
CA LEU A 731 5.72 -14.49 14.58
C LEU A 731 5.71 -15.32 13.29
N ALA A 732 6.14 -14.73 12.17
CA ALA A 732 6.17 -15.38 10.87
C ALA A 732 7.16 -16.56 10.83
N LEU A 733 8.30 -16.43 11.50
CA LEU A 733 9.28 -17.52 11.65
C LEU A 733 8.69 -18.67 12.48
N ARG A 734 8.13 -18.38 13.66
CA ARG A 734 7.57 -19.39 14.59
C ARG A 734 6.37 -20.13 14.03
N THR A 735 5.62 -19.50 13.13
CA THR A 735 4.49 -20.11 12.41
C THR A 735 4.90 -20.75 11.08
N ARG A 736 6.19 -20.71 10.73
CA ARG A 736 6.74 -21.17 9.44
C ARG A 736 6.09 -20.52 8.21
N THR A 737 5.58 -19.31 8.38
CA THR A 737 4.90 -18.54 7.32
C THR A 737 5.80 -17.53 6.63
N LEU A 738 6.96 -17.20 7.20
CA LEU A 738 7.87 -16.20 6.63
C LEU A 738 8.26 -16.53 5.18
N MET A 739 8.73 -17.75 4.91
CA MET A 739 9.13 -18.13 3.54
C MET A 739 7.96 -18.14 2.54
N PRO A 740 6.79 -18.75 2.84
CA PRO A 740 5.59 -18.60 2.01
C PRO A 740 5.18 -17.15 1.75
N ALA A 741 5.26 -16.28 2.76
CA ALA A 741 4.97 -14.87 2.60
C ALA A 741 5.95 -14.20 1.64
N LEU A 742 7.26 -14.46 1.79
CA LEU A 742 8.27 -13.91 0.88
C LEU A 742 8.08 -14.42 -0.56
N GLU A 743 7.78 -15.70 -0.76
CA GLU A 743 7.46 -16.25 -2.08
C GLU A 743 6.29 -15.52 -2.75
N TYR A 744 5.25 -15.19 -1.98
CA TYR A 744 4.14 -14.40 -2.48
C TYR A 744 4.56 -12.95 -2.77
N LEU A 745 5.14 -12.26 -1.79
CA LEU A 745 5.45 -10.82 -1.88
C LEU A 745 6.41 -10.48 -3.03
N PHE A 746 7.34 -11.39 -3.34
CA PHE A 746 8.31 -11.22 -4.42
C PHE A 746 7.98 -12.04 -5.69
N GLY A 747 6.86 -12.76 -5.67
CA GLY A 747 6.35 -13.51 -6.82
C GLY A 747 5.64 -12.62 -7.84
N PRO A 748 5.18 -13.18 -8.97
CA PRO A 748 4.52 -12.43 -10.04
C PRO A 748 3.29 -11.64 -9.60
N ASP A 749 2.56 -12.16 -8.60
CA ASP A 749 1.34 -11.57 -8.04
C ASP A 749 1.61 -10.70 -6.79
N GLY A 750 2.87 -10.56 -6.37
CA GLY A 750 3.28 -9.83 -5.18
C GLY A 750 3.46 -8.32 -5.41
N CYS A 751 3.73 -7.57 -4.33
CA CYS A 751 4.00 -6.14 -4.41
C CYS A 751 5.41 -5.80 -4.93
N TRP A 752 6.36 -6.74 -4.89
CA TRP A 752 7.72 -6.60 -5.42
C TRP A 752 8.11 -7.74 -6.35
N PRO A 753 7.45 -7.93 -7.50
CA PRO A 753 7.76 -9.03 -8.40
C PRO A 753 9.24 -8.94 -8.83
N ALA A 754 9.99 -10.02 -8.64
CA ALA A 754 11.35 -10.10 -9.15
C ALA A 754 11.32 -10.22 -10.69
N SER A 755 12.19 -9.49 -11.41
CA SER A 755 12.30 -9.67 -12.86
C SER A 755 12.72 -11.11 -13.17
N SER A 756 12.10 -11.72 -14.18
CA SER A 756 12.25 -13.14 -14.55
C SER A 756 13.63 -13.58 -15.05
N THR A 757 14.70 -12.83 -14.74
CA THR A 757 16.07 -13.06 -15.23
C THR A 757 17.06 -13.51 -14.16
N ALA A 758 16.63 -13.70 -12.91
CA ALA A 758 17.48 -14.29 -11.88
C ALA A 758 17.31 -15.83 -11.81
N PRO A 759 18.40 -16.61 -11.78
CA PRO A 759 18.31 -18.07 -11.66
C PRO A 759 17.65 -18.43 -10.33
N ARG A 760 16.73 -19.42 -10.34
CA ARG A 760 16.14 -20.01 -9.14
C ARG A 760 17.28 -20.45 -8.21
N SER A 761 17.46 -19.76 -7.09
CA SER A 761 18.37 -20.19 -6.04
C SER A 761 17.87 -21.53 -5.49
N GLU A 762 18.78 -22.51 -5.44
CA GLU A 762 18.54 -23.79 -4.78
C GLU A 762 18.08 -23.57 -3.34
N ALA A 763 17.24 -24.50 -2.88
CA ALA A 763 16.57 -24.44 -1.59
C ALA A 763 17.56 -24.15 -0.45
N VAL A 764 17.42 -22.98 0.17
CA VAL A 764 17.93 -22.73 1.52
C VAL A 764 17.02 -23.50 2.46
N SER A 765 17.42 -24.71 2.83
CA SER A 765 16.88 -25.41 3.99
C SER A 765 17.41 -24.70 5.24
N VAL A 766 16.51 -24.03 5.98
CA VAL A 766 16.71 -23.68 7.39
C VAL A 766 16.34 -24.90 8.23
#